data_AF-A0AB39PXY7-F1
#
_entry.id   AF-A0AB39PXY7-F1
#
_cell.length_a   1.000
_cell.length_b   1.000
_cell.length_c   1.000
_cell.angle_alpha   90.00
_cell.angle_beta   90.00
_cell.angle_gamma   90.00
#
_symmetry.space_group_name_H-M   'P 1'
#
loop_
_entity.id
_entity.type
_entity.pdbx_description
1 polymer ?
#
loop_
_entity_poly.entity_id
_entity_poly.type
_entity_poly.pdbx_seq_one_letter_code
_entity_poly.pdbx_strand_id
1 'polypeptide(L)'
;MTLVMAVAAVWGVLQLFALSWPTRSVRLSTVLLAFALGVYGCGVATALIQLAYTRVYAEQSGQSLVTVVDTTSYTVAPWVEELLKVAPLLLAGLSLRVRRQWGLTDFVVVGAALGAGFGLLEAVLRFGLDADRAIVRGEGWIVPDSLSPPYVPGLGQVLTSWLPAPFSQLDLGGPAVTETFTHLVFTAVAGFGVGLLWRTSGWVRLLSVLPIAAAAVHHTVNNYAVQEHADGATEWLDSLDGMAWAAPLVCLAIAMAVDLRQLHRGKRTVPGVQLASERADGDSLGALLRYAAWRLPWSLLLVLRYVRLRRSLLYAAASAPPEATGELRQVVAGITARMDASDNQRAWQALNIRAWLKATRAARRSRERWLLLIPCVLMLPALLFLGVGSFTSTAGLQEFFSTGAGPKILMGFGIAALAWIVYQLTVLLRSWRLASAQPMGEVLAAHRFRLGTALGSATTGVFLLWRGLGDAGPDGRAIRTLHLLDALNTFLVYLGFALLLLSLLALFPPGGLALAGGGAVGALTAEAALSAGVLGTAGLVLMGLGASNGSGRDYNAWPRNKRKGRQKPEHRADVRGDEGKSLGGKSKGHTIDKHVDKTISGMRRRLRENPELEADSRYVDVDAAQSFTDKTLTIIRNQRKISAWMANGAKGTLRLEARFDEPTGLHLTRYDFTHGRPTQWVNRVRVVLKADPSSPSGYRVLTSFPQP
;
A
#
# COMPACT_ATOMS: atom_id res chain seq x y z
N MET A 1 23.40 -20.69 3.37
CA MET A 1 24.29 -19.71 4.03
C MET A 1 23.84 -18.29 3.78
N THR A 2 23.91 -17.78 2.54
CA THR A 2 23.46 -16.43 2.16
C THR A 2 22.02 -16.12 2.57
N LEU A 3 21.10 -17.09 2.42
CA LEU A 3 19.74 -16.96 2.94
C LEU A 3 19.71 -16.73 4.46
N VAL A 4 20.55 -17.45 5.21
CA VAL A 4 20.61 -17.36 6.68
C VAL A 4 21.25 -16.05 7.12
N MET A 5 22.29 -15.56 6.43
CA MET A 5 22.84 -14.21 6.61
C MET A 5 21.76 -13.14 6.46
N ALA A 6 20.92 -13.25 5.42
CA ALA A 6 19.81 -12.32 5.20
C ALA A 6 18.74 -12.43 6.30
N VAL A 7 18.43 -13.65 6.76
CA VAL A 7 17.51 -13.87 7.90
C VAL A 7 18.05 -13.22 9.17
N ALA A 8 19.35 -13.37 9.48
CA ALA A 8 19.98 -12.75 10.64
C ALA A 8 19.87 -11.21 10.59
N ALA A 9 20.27 -10.62 9.47
CA ALA A 9 20.19 -9.17 9.27
C ALA A 9 18.76 -8.63 9.42
N VAL A 10 17.77 -9.32 8.83
CA VAL A 10 16.36 -8.93 8.92
C VAL A 10 15.81 -9.17 10.32
N TRP A 11 16.20 -10.25 11.00
CA TRP A 11 15.73 -10.58 12.34
C TRP A 11 16.14 -9.52 13.37
N GLY A 12 17.40 -9.05 13.35
CA GLY A 12 17.83 -7.95 14.22
C GLY A 12 17.00 -6.67 14.01
N VAL A 13 16.69 -6.34 12.75
CA VAL A 13 15.80 -5.20 12.42
C VAL A 13 14.39 -5.43 12.94
N LEU A 14 13.86 -6.65 12.83
CA LEU A 14 12.54 -7.01 13.34
C LEU A 14 12.44 -6.95 14.87
N GLN A 15 13.52 -7.32 15.58
CA GLN A 15 13.60 -7.20 17.05
C GLN A 15 13.45 -5.73 17.48
N LEU A 16 14.25 -4.81 16.92
CA LEU A 16 14.11 -3.38 17.21
C LEU A 16 12.78 -2.79 16.72
N PHE A 17 12.28 -3.28 15.58
CA PHE A 17 10.96 -2.90 15.10
C PHE A 17 9.86 -3.32 16.07
N ALA A 18 9.93 -4.50 16.68
CA ALA A 18 8.96 -4.96 17.66
C ALA A 18 9.01 -4.12 18.95
N LEU A 19 10.22 -3.91 19.50
CA LEU A 19 10.41 -3.15 20.75
C LEU A 19 9.97 -1.68 20.62
N SER A 20 10.16 -1.07 19.45
CA SER A 20 9.77 0.31 19.19
C SER A 20 8.26 0.53 19.06
N TRP A 21 7.44 -0.54 19.12
CA TRP A 21 5.99 -0.47 18.89
C TRP A 21 5.25 0.64 19.66
N PRO A 22 5.54 0.95 20.94
CA PRO A 22 4.73 1.93 21.69
C PRO A 22 4.73 3.35 21.11
N THR A 23 5.81 3.77 20.44
CA THR A 23 5.98 5.13 19.90
C THR A 23 6.14 5.17 18.38
N ARG A 24 6.62 4.09 17.75
CA ARG A 24 6.88 4.06 16.30
C ARG A 24 5.66 4.46 15.46
N SER A 25 5.89 5.30 14.47
CA SER A 25 4.90 5.72 13.47
C SER A 25 5.14 5.10 12.08
N VAL A 26 6.37 4.69 11.76
CA VAL A 26 6.71 4.07 10.47
C VAL A 26 6.19 2.63 10.31
N ARG A 27 6.00 2.19 9.06
CA ARG A 27 5.60 0.82 8.69
C ARG A 27 6.81 -0.08 8.58
N LEU A 28 6.56 -1.38 8.76
CA LEU A 28 7.55 -2.41 8.45
C LEU A 28 8.03 -2.29 7.00
N SER A 29 7.12 -2.05 6.05
CA SER A 29 7.49 -1.88 4.63
C SER A 29 8.44 -0.71 4.39
N THR A 30 8.35 0.37 5.19
CA THR A 30 9.26 1.53 5.07
C THR A 30 10.63 1.20 5.66
N VAL A 31 10.65 0.46 6.78
CA VAL A 31 11.87 -0.02 7.42
C VAL A 31 12.60 -1.05 6.54
N LEU A 32 11.90 -2.04 5.98
CA LEU A 32 12.47 -2.99 5.02
C LEU A 32 12.93 -2.35 3.72
N LEU A 33 12.31 -1.24 3.32
CA LEU A 33 12.78 -0.47 2.18
C LEU A 33 14.04 0.32 2.52
N ALA A 34 14.17 0.84 3.74
CA ALA A 34 15.40 1.44 4.22
C ALA A 34 16.52 0.39 4.31
N PHE A 35 16.21 -0.83 4.72
CA PHE A 35 17.13 -1.97 4.63
C PHE A 35 17.64 -2.19 3.21
N ALA A 36 16.72 -2.27 2.23
CA ALA A 36 17.13 -2.38 0.82
C ALA A 36 17.92 -1.16 0.32
N LEU A 37 17.63 0.03 0.82
CA LEU A 37 18.42 1.22 0.52
C LEU A 37 19.84 1.14 1.11
N GLY A 38 20.00 0.52 2.28
CA GLY A 38 21.32 0.21 2.86
C GLY A 38 22.15 -0.66 1.93
N VAL A 39 21.55 -1.75 1.42
CA VAL A 39 22.18 -2.66 0.44
C VAL A 39 22.51 -1.91 -0.86
N TYR A 40 21.49 -1.41 -1.55
CA TYR A 40 21.64 -0.97 -2.95
C TYR A 40 22.00 0.49 -3.11
N GLY A 41 21.68 1.34 -2.15
CA GLY A 41 21.98 2.77 -2.20
C GLY A 41 23.28 3.11 -1.48
N CYS A 42 23.31 2.89 -0.16
CA CYS A 42 24.46 3.23 0.68
C CYS A 42 25.69 2.41 0.27
N GLY A 43 25.58 1.08 0.21
CA GLY A 43 26.68 0.20 -0.16
C GLY A 43 27.31 0.53 -1.52
N VAL A 44 26.47 0.74 -2.54
CA VAL A 44 26.92 1.08 -3.90
C VAL A 44 27.59 2.45 -3.94
N ALA A 45 27.01 3.46 -3.28
CA ALA A 45 27.62 4.79 -3.19
C ALA A 45 28.98 4.73 -2.49
N THR A 46 29.09 3.99 -1.39
CA THR A 46 30.35 3.80 -0.65
C THR A 46 31.41 3.15 -1.52
N ALA A 47 31.07 2.04 -2.19
CA ALA A 47 32.00 1.34 -3.07
C ALA A 47 32.52 2.23 -4.20
N LEU A 48 31.65 3.02 -4.84
CA LEU A 48 32.04 3.94 -5.91
C LEU A 48 32.94 5.07 -5.41
N ILE A 49 32.62 5.66 -4.25
CA ILE A 49 33.43 6.74 -3.66
C ILE A 49 34.79 6.21 -3.22
N GLN A 50 34.85 5.07 -2.53
CA GLN A 50 36.12 4.46 -2.12
C GLN A 50 36.98 4.07 -3.33
N LEU A 51 36.38 3.49 -4.38
CA LEU A 51 37.09 3.15 -5.61
C LEU A 51 37.65 4.40 -6.32
N ALA A 52 36.87 5.48 -6.39
CA ALA A 52 37.33 6.73 -6.97
C ALA A 52 38.44 7.37 -6.12
N TYR A 53 38.24 7.45 -4.81
CA TYR A 53 39.18 8.05 -3.86
C TYR A 53 40.53 7.34 -3.87
N THR A 54 40.55 6.01 -3.71
CA THR A 54 41.79 5.22 -3.65
C THR A 54 42.61 5.32 -4.94
N ARG A 55 41.94 5.34 -6.10
CA ARG A 55 42.62 5.50 -7.41
C ARG A 55 43.21 6.89 -7.59
N VAL A 56 42.42 7.94 -7.33
CA VAL A 56 42.90 9.33 -7.44
C VAL A 56 44.03 9.60 -6.46
N TYR A 57 43.91 9.12 -5.23
CA TYR A 57 44.95 9.30 -4.22
C TYR A 57 46.23 8.53 -4.55
N ALA A 58 46.13 7.29 -5.05
CA ALA A 58 47.30 6.53 -5.51
C ALA A 58 48.03 7.24 -6.67
N GLU A 59 47.28 7.75 -7.65
CA GLU A 59 47.83 8.50 -8.78
C GLU A 59 48.52 9.80 -8.32
N GLN A 60 47.93 10.54 -7.39
CA GLN A 60 48.48 11.82 -6.91
C GLN A 60 49.63 11.67 -5.92
N SER A 61 49.59 10.66 -5.05
CA SER A 61 50.60 10.43 -4.02
C SER A 61 51.81 9.64 -4.53
N GLY A 62 51.68 8.97 -5.67
CA GLY A 62 52.69 8.03 -6.18
C GLY A 62 52.81 6.74 -5.36
N GLN A 63 51.95 6.53 -4.36
CA GLN A 63 51.93 5.30 -3.57
C GLN A 63 51.27 4.15 -4.33
N SER A 64 51.61 2.91 -3.95
CA SER A 64 50.94 1.74 -4.51
C SER A 64 49.45 1.72 -4.12
N LEU A 65 48.59 1.22 -5.01
CA LEU A 65 47.16 1.13 -4.75
C LEU A 65 46.86 0.29 -3.49
N VAL A 66 47.64 -0.76 -3.23
CA VAL A 66 47.50 -1.61 -2.04
C VAL A 66 47.74 -0.80 -0.77
N THR A 67 48.86 -0.08 -0.71
CA THR A 67 49.19 0.80 0.43
C THR A 67 48.09 1.84 0.67
N VAL A 68 47.59 2.46 -0.39
CA VAL A 68 46.51 3.43 -0.28
C VAL A 68 45.23 2.80 0.23
N VAL A 69 44.86 1.62 -0.25
CA VAL A 69 43.68 0.87 0.20
C VAL A 69 43.81 0.51 1.68
N ASP A 70 44.97 -0.01 2.10
CA ASP A 70 45.25 -0.40 3.47
C ASP A 70 45.12 0.79 4.41
N THR A 71 45.79 1.91 4.13
CA THR A 71 45.68 3.12 4.97
C THR A 71 44.27 3.71 4.93
N THR A 72 43.61 3.71 3.77
CA THR A 72 42.24 4.23 3.62
C THR A 72 41.23 3.42 4.44
N SER A 73 41.45 2.10 4.59
CA SER A 73 40.52 1.16 5.21
C SER A 73 40.16 1.53 6.66
N TYR A 74 41.09 2.15 7.41
CA TYR A 74 40.86 2.59 8.80
C TYR A 74 40.83 4.11 8.96
N THR A 75 41.35 4.90 8.01
CA THR A 75 41.37 6.37 8.14
C THR A 75 40.14 7.05 7.55
N VAL A 76 39.88 6.88 6.25
CA VAL A 76 38.87 7.65 5.51
C VAL A 76 37.63 6.81 5.22
N ALA A 77 37.81 5.53 4.89
CA ALA A 77 36.71 4.64 4.55
C ALA A 77 35.62 4.62 5.65
N PRO A 78 35.93 4.39 6.94
CA PRO A 78 34.91 4.25 7.99
C PRO A 78 34.00 5.49 8.10
N TRP A 79 34.57 6.68 8.00
CA TRP A 79 33.82 7.94 8.01
C TRP A 79 32.89 8.07 6.81
N VAL A 80 33.40 7.75 5.62
CA VAL A 80 32.58 7.76 4.39
C VAL A 80 31.44 6.77 4.52
N GLU A 81 31.68 5.57 5.06
CA GLU A 81 30.65 4.55 5.21
C GLU A 81 29.55 5.00 6.18
N GLU A 82 29.93 5.46 7.38
CA GLU A 82 28.95 5.85 8.39
C GLU A 82 28.13 7.07 7.95
N LEU A 83 28.75 8.04 7.27
CA LEU A 83 28.04 9.19 6.70
C LEU A 83 27.07 8.78 5.60
N LEU A 84 27.47 7.88 4.70
CA LEU A 84 26.59 7.37 3.64
C LEU A 84 25.46 6.48 4.17
N LYS A 85 25.71 5.69 5.22
CA LYS A 85 24.67 4.90 5.91
C LYS A 85 23.56 5.80 6.47
N VAL A 86 23.90 6.97 7.04
CA VAL A 86 22.89 7.90 7.59
C VAL A 86 22.38 8.95 6.61
N ALA A 87 23.01 9.15 5.46
CA ALA A 87 22.61 10.14 4.46
C ALA A 87 21.12 10.03 4.06
N PRO A 88 20.52 8.83 3.87
CA PRO A 88 19.09 8.72 3.60
C PRO A 88 18.19 9.30 4.69
N LEU A 89 18.58 9.19 5.96
CA LEU A 89 17.83 9.80 7.08
C LEU A 89 17.96 11.31 7.08
N LEU A 90 19.15 11.85 6.77
CA LEU A 90 19.37 13.28 6.61
C LEU A 90 18.49 13.84 5.49
N LEU A 91 18.49 13.17 4.32
CA LEU A 91 17.69 13.54 3.17
C LEU A 91 16.19 13.40 3.43
N ALA A 92 15.73 12.32 4.07
CA ALA A 92 14.34 12.17 4.50
C ALA A 92 13.95 13.31 5.44
N GLY A 93 14.82 13.62 6.39
CA GLY A 93 14.74 14.75 7.28
C GLY A 93 14.57 16.07 6.54
N LEU A 94 15.17 16.33 5.37
CA LEU A 94 14.96 17.61 4.65
C LEU A 94 13.48 17.99 4.41
N SER A 95 12.57 17.02 4.41
CA SER A 95 11.12 17.30 4.37
C SER A 95 10.58 17.70 5.74
N LEU A 96 10.02 18.92 5.84
CA LEU A 96 9.31 19.39 7.04
C LEU A 96 8.22 18.41 7.51
N ARG A 97 7.55 17.70 6.59
CA ARG A 97 6.54 16.71 6.96
C ARG A 97 7.15 15.52 7.67
N VAL A 98 8.27 14.99 7.16
CA VAL A 98 8.98 13.88 7.79
C VAL A 98 9.49 14.30 9.18
N ARG A 99 10.18 15.44 9.28
CA ARG A 99 10.69 15.93 10.59
C ARG A 99 9.60 16.08 11.63
N ARG A 100 8.41 16.53 11.24
CA ARG A 100 7.29 16.80 12.16
C ARG A 100 6.52 15.54 12.51
N GLN A 101 6.33 14.62 11.56
CA GLN A 101 5.50 13.44 11.72
C GLN A 101 6.23 12.21 12.25
N TRP A 102 7.56 12.15 12.15
CA TRP A 102 8.37 11.07 12.71
C TRP A 102 8.80 11.39 14.14
N GLY A 103 8.79 10.38 15.01
CA GLY A 103 9.38 10.43 16.33
C GLY A 103 10.89 10.16 16.29
N LEU A 104 11.60 10.38 17.40
CA LEU A 104 12.99 9.95 17.53
C LEU A 104 13.13 8.44 17.33
N THR A 105 12.16 7.67 17.82
CA THR A 105 12.12 6.21 17.68
C THR A 105 12.14 5.78 16.21
N ASP A 106 11.47 6.52 15.32
CA ASP A 106 11.44 6.20 13.89
C ASP A 106 12.84 6.32 13.26
N PHE A 107 13.63 7.33 13.65
CA PHE A 107 15.00 7.50 13.15
C PHE A 107 15.95 6.40 13.61
N VAL A 108 15.83 5.93 14.86
CA VAL A 108 16.64 4.82 15.38
C VAL A 108 16.40 3.54 14.58
N VAL A 109 15.12 3.17 14.40
CA VAL A 109 14.74 1.90 13.74
C VAL A 109 15.06 1.93 12.24
N VAL A 110 14.84 3.07 11.58
CA VAL A 110 15.19 3.23 10.16
C VAL A 110 16.72 3.27 9.98
N GLY A 111 17.46 3.87 10.92
CA GLY A 111 18.94 3.82 10.97
C GLY A 111 19.46 2.39 11.11
N ALA A 112 18.93 1.63 12.07
CA ALA A 112 19.26 0.22 12.25
C ALA A 112 19.05 -0.59 10.97
N ALA A 113 17.94 -0.35 10.26
CA ALA A 113 17.67 -1.01 9.00
C ALA A 113 18.68 -0.66 7.90
N LEU A 114 19.06 0.61 7.76
CA LEU A 114 20.08 1.06 6.80
C LEU A 114 21.43 0.36 7.07
N GLY A 115 21.86 0.35 8.33
CA GLY A 115 23.11 -0.31 8.74
C GLY A 115 23.06 -1.82 8.52
N ALA A 116 21.96 -2.48 8.88
CA ALA A 116 21.78 -3.91 8.66
C ALA A 116 21.79 -4.29 7.17
N GLY A 117 21.21 -3.45 6.31
CA GLY A 117 21.26 -3.63 4.87
C GLY A 117 22.67 -3.47 4.31
N PHE A 118 23.39 -2.44 4.75
CA PHE A 118 24.79 -2.25 4.37
C PHE A 118 25.65 -3.44 4.81
N GLY A 119 25.57 -3.84 6.08
CA GLY A 119 26.34 -4.96 6.61
C GLY A 119 25.97 -6.31 5.96
N LEU A 120 24.72 -6.49 5.53
CA LEU A 120 24.36 -7.66 4.72
C LEU A 120 25.08 -7.63 3.37
N LEU A 121 25.14 -6.49 2.68
CA LEU A 121 25.88 -6.40 1.42
C LEU A 121 27.33 -6.81 1.62
N GLU A 122 28.00 -6.29 2.65
CA GLU A 122 29.38 -6.64 2.99
C GLU A 122 29.55 -8.14 3.24
N ALA A 123 28.69 -8.73 4.08
CA ALA A 123 28.72 -10.18 4.36
C ALA A 123 28.53 -11.02 3.10
N VAL A 124 27.59 -10.64 2.24
CA VAL A 124 27.30 -11.37 0.98
C VAL A 124 28.44 -11.21 -0.02
N LEU A 125 29.04 -10.02 -0.11
CA LEU A 125 30.22 -9.77 -0.96
C LEU A 125 31.47 -10.51 -0.46
N ARG A 126 31.56 -10.85 0.83
CA ARG A 126 32.68 -11.64 1.36
C ARG A 126 32.46 -13.14 1.23
N PHE A 127 31.27 -13.62 1.56
CA PHE A 127 31.04 -15.06 1.84
C PHE A 127 29.87 -15.67 1.06
N GLY A 128 29.21 -14.91 0.19
CA GLY A 128 27.95 -15.31 -0.44
C GLY A 128 28.05 -16.48 -1.43
N LEU A 129 29.25 -16.82 -1.89
CA LEU A 129 29.51 -17.89 -2.87
C LEU A 129 30.33 -19.06 -2.32
N ASP A 130 30.73 -19.04 -1.03
CA ASP A 130 31.58 -20.09 -0.44
C ASP A 130 30.79 -21.32 0.07
N ALA A 131 29.61 -21.60 -0.50
CA ALA A 131 28.78 -22.72 0.00
C ALA A 131 29.39 -24.10 -0.28
N ASP A 132 30.27 -24.20 -1.27
CA ASP A 132 31.04 -25.40 -1.63
C ASP A 132 32.25 -25.62 -0.70
N ARG A 133 32.86 -24.54 -0.22
CA ARG A 133 33.99 -24.56 0.73
C ARG A 133 33.55 -24.65 2.19
N ALA A 134 32.28 -24.37 2.47
CA ALA A 134 31.75 -24.30 3.81
C ALA A 134 31.67 -25.66 4.51
N ILE A 135 32.18 -25.72 5.74
CA ILE A 135 32.18 -26.91 6.59
C ILE A 135 31.12 -26.74 7.67
N VAL A 136 30.24 -27.73 7.83
CA VAL A 136 29.21 -27.70 8.86
C VAL A 136 29.86 -27.77 10.25
N ARG A 137 29.48 -26.85 11.14
CA ARG A 137 29.86 -26.87 12.57
C ARG A 137 28.67 -26.52 13.44
N GLY A 138 28.21 -27.47 14.24
CA GLY A 138 26.98 -27.32 15.02
C GLY A 138 25.78 -27.11 14.10
N GLU A 139 25.01 -26.05 14.33
CA GLU A 139 23.87 -25.67 13.47
C GLU A 139 24.26 -24.76 12.29
N GLY A 140 25.50 -24.26 12.26
CA GLY A 140 25.99 -23.30 11.27
C GLY A 140 27.12 -23.82 10.40
N TRP A 141 27.87 -22.90 9.79
CA TRP A 141 28.91 -23.20 8.82
C TRP A 141 30.17 -22.38 9.06
N ILE A 142 31.32 -23.00 8.93
CA ILE A 142 32.64 -22.36 8.89
C ILE A 142 33.07 -22.20 7.44
N VAL A 143 33.62 -21.04 7.09
CA VAL A 143 34.37 -20.84 5.84
C VAL A 143 35.87 -20.91 6.15
N PRO A 144 36.60 -21.93 5.65
CA PRO A 144 38.01 -22.12 5.97
C PRO A 144 38.89 -21.14 5.18
N ASP A 145 39.06 -19.93 5.72
CA ASP A 145 39.91 -18.87 5.14
C ASP A 145 41.10 -18.44 6.03
N SER A 146 41.08 -18.74 7.33
CA SER A 146 42.14 -18.34 8.28
C SER A 146 42.18 -19.19 9.54
N LEU A 147 43.11 -18.88 10.47
CA LEU A 147 43.21 -19.49 11.80
C LEU A 147 42.00 -19.17 12.70
N SER A 148 41.31 -18.05 12.46
CA SER A 148 40.05 -17.66 13.12
C SER A 148 38.94 -17.58 12.06
N PRO A 149 38.41 -18.74 11.64
CA PRO A 149 37.65 -18.80 10.41
C PRO A 149 36.26 -18.16 10.59
N PRO A 150 35.74 -17.45 9.56
CA PRO A 150 34.39 -16.89 9.58
C PRO A 150 33.34 -17.96 9.84
N TYR A 151 32.37 -17.64 10.69
CA TYR A 151 31.25 -18.49 11.04
C TYR A 151 29.93 -17.86 10.66
N VAL A 152 29.13 -18.62 9.91
CA VAL A 152 27.76 -18.26 9.53
C VAL A 152 26.82 -19.04 10.45
N PRO A 153 26.03 -18.34 11.28
CA PRO A 153 25.18 -19.01 12.28
C PRO A 153 24.05 -19.81 11.65
N GLY A 154 23.60 -20.84 12.35
CA GLY A 154 22.42 -21.62 11.98
C GLY A 154 21.11 -20.87 12.22
N LEU A 155 20.00 -21.35 11.64
CA LEU A 155 18.68 -20.72 11.83
C LEU A 155 18.21 -20.71 13.29
N GLY A 156 18.48 -21.79 14.04
CA GLY A 156 18.13 -21.88 15.47
C GLY A 156 18.84 -20.78 16.25
N GLN A 157 20.17 -20.74 16.15
CA GLN A 157 21.01 -19.69 16.71
C GLN A 157 20.55 -18.28 16.34
N VAL A 158 20.30 -18.00 15.06
CA VAL A 158 19.83 -16.68 14.60
C VAL A 158 18.53 -16.27 15.30
N LEU A 159 17.54 -17.17 15.37
CA LEU A 159 16.23 -16.83 15.93
C LEU A 159 16.26 -16.67 17.46
N THR A 160 17.21 -17.31 18.15
CA THR A 160 17.38 -17.19 19.61
C THR A 160 18.35 -16.10 20.04
N SER A 161 19.17 -15.58 19.13
CA SER A 161 20.19 -14.57 19.42
C SER A 161 19.61 -13.15 19.39
N TRP A 162 20.22 -12.28 20.21
CA TRP A 162 19.91 -10.86 20.24
C TRP A 162 20.74 -10.12 19.19
N LEU A 163 20.05 -9.43 18.27
CA LEU A 163 20.64 -8.69 17.14
C LEU A 163 21.73 -9.52 16.40
N PRO A 164 21.39 -10.70 15.88
CA PRO A 164 22.39 -11.62 15.33
C PRO A 164 23.12 -11.02 14.14
N ALA A 165 24.45 -11.10 14.15
CA ALA A 165 25.28 -10.78 13.01
C ALA A 165 25.09 -11.79 11.86
N PRO A 166 25.21 -11.36 10.59
CA PRO A 166 25.16 -12.26 9.43
C PRO A 166 26.31 -13.29 9.43
N PHE A 167 27.45 -12.93 10.01
CA PHE A 167 28.59 -13.80 10.27
C PHE A 167 29.31 -13.31 11.53
N SER A 168 30.17 -14.16 12.10
CA SER A 168 30.99 -13.89 13.29
C SER A 168 32.40 -14.45 13.07
N GLN A 169 33.38 -14.04 13.88
CA GLN A 169 34.71 -14.67 13.87
C GLN A 169 34.79 -15.70 14.99
N LEU A 170 35.26 -16.92 14.68
CA LEU A 170 35.46 -17.92 15.73
C LEU A 170 36.88 -17.84 16.28
N ASP A 171 36.96 -17.75 17.61
CA ASP A 171 38.20 -18.03 18.32
C ASP A 171 38.58 -19.51 18.19
N LEU A 172 39.89 -19.75 18.11
CA LEU A 172 40.47 -21.08 18.00
C LEU A 172 40.05 -21.95 19.21
N GLY A 173 39.16 -22.92 18.96
CA GLY A 173 38.63 -23.83 19.99
C GLY A 173 37.41 -23.30 20.78
N GLY A 174 36.94 -22.08 20.49
CA GLY A 174 35.76 -21.50 21.12
C GLY A 174 34.42 -22.12 20.70
N PRO A 175 33.34 -21.94 21.49
CA PRO A 175 32.00 -22.35 21.11
C PRO A 175 31.49 -21.54 19.91
N ALA A 176 30.67 -22.16 19.06
CA ALA A 176 30.08 -21.49 17.91
C ALA A 176 28.92 -20.56 18.35
N VAL A 177 29.24 -19.29 18.58
CA VAL A 177 28.28 -18.28 19.07
C VAL A 177 28.01 -17.25 17.97
N THR A 178 26.78 -16.70 17.95
CA THR A 178 26.43 -15.58 17.07
C THR A 178 26.71 -14.27 17.77
N GLU A 179 27.58 -13.45 17.20
CA GLU A 179 27.89 -12.11 17.70
C GLU A 179 26.75 -11.11 17.46
N THR A 180 26.86 -9.95 18.12
CA THR A 180 25.98 -8.82 17.91
C THR A 180 26.31 -8.11 16.59
N PHE A 181 25.28 -7.76 15.81
CA PHE A 181 25.45 -7.13 14.51
C PHE A 181 25.88 -5.65 14.62
N THR A 182 27.19 -5.41 14.57
CA THR A 182 27.83 -4.08 14.76
C THR A 182 27.29 -3.01 13.80
N HIS A 183 27.17 -3.27 12.50
CA HIS A 183 26.61 -2.31 11.55
C HIS A 183 25.18 -1.89 11.89
N LEU A 184 24.34 -2.84 12.31
CA LEU A 184 22.98 -2.54 12.75
C LEU A 184 23.01 -1.65 14.00
N VAL A 185 23.82 -2.02 15.00
CA VAL A 185 23.98 -1.32 16.28
C VAL A 185 24.42 0.12 16.07
N PHE A 186 25.56 0.35 15.43
CA PHE A 186 26.16 1.68 15.34
C PHE A 186 25.41 2.60 14.38
N THR A 187 24.80 2.07 13.32
CA THR A 187 23.89 2.89 12.50
C THR A 187 22.56 3.18 13.21
N ALA A 188 22.10 2.36 14.16
CA ALA A 188 20.97 2.72 15.03
C ALA A 188 21.32 3.90 15.96
N VAL A 189 22.54 3.88 16.52
CA VAL A 189 23.11 4.97 17.34
C VAL A 189 23.26 6.25 16.50
N ALA A 190 23.85 6.17 15.31
CA ALA A 190 23.96 7.31 14.41
C ALA A 190 22.57 7.82 13.95
N GLY A 191 21.61 6.90 13.74
CA GLY A 191 20.21 7.22 13.47
C GLY A 191 19.55 8.00 14.61
N PHE A 192 19.83 7.66 15.87
CA PHE A 192 19.42 8.47 17.03
C PHE A 192 19.99 9.89 16.95
N GLY A 193 21.28 10.04 16.61
CA GLY A 193 21.92 11.33 16.36
C GLY A 193 21.20 12.16 15.29
N VAL A 194 20.88 11.57 14.14
CA VAL A 194 20.09 12.24 13.08
C VAL A 194 18.68 12.60 13.56
N GLY A 195 18.07 11.77 14.40
CA GLY A 195 16.81 12.08 15.06
C GLY A 195 16.92 13.34 15.92
N LEU A 196 17.95 13.43 16.78
CA LEU A 196 18.22 14.61 17.59
C LEU A 196 18.41 15.85 16.72
N LEU A 197 19.16 15.73 15.62
CA LEU A 197 19.41 16.83 14.68
C LEU A 197 18.09 17.46 14.20
N TRP A 198 17.14 16.62 13.79
CA TRP A 198 15.90 17.07 13.16
C TRP A 198 14.76 17.38 14.14
N ARG A 199 14.73 16.73 15.30
CA ARG A 199 13.62 16.83 16.26
C ARG A 199 13.86 17.82 17.39
N THR A 200 15.11 18.23 17.60
CA THR A 200 15.47 19.17 18.67
C THR A 200 15.83 20.55 18.10
N SER A 201 15.93 21.53 18.99
CA SER A 201 16.22 22.93 18.69
C SER A 201 17.30 23.49 19.61
N GLY A 202 17.94 24.58 19.18
CA GLY A 202 18.99 25.24 19.96
C GLY A 202 20.21 24.35 20.21
N TRP A 203 20.87 24.53 21.36
CA TRP A 203 22.10 23.83 21.74
C TRP A 203 21.95 22.30 21.84
N VAL A 204 20.75 21.79 22.17
CA VAL A 204 20.48 20.34 22.21
C VAL A 204 20.73 19.68 20.86
N ARG A 205 20.56 20.42 19.76
CA ARG A 205 20.86 19.93 18.41
C ARG A 205 22.32 19.54 18.25
N LEU A 206 23.26 20.20 18.95
CA LEU A 206 24.69 19.86 18.86
C LEU A 206 24.99 18.47 19.42
N LEU A 207 24.16 17.96 20.34
CA LEU A 207 24.28 16.58 20.84
C LEU A 207 24.07 15.54 19.74
N SER A 208 23.52 15.90 18.58
CA SER A 208 23.41 15.00 17.42
C SER A 208 24.75 14.54 16.86
N VAL A 209 25.83 15.30 17.08
CA VAL A 209 27.17 14.96 16.57
C VAL A 209 27.75 13.76 17.32
N LEU A 210 27.50 13.64 18.63
CA LEU A 210 28.12 12.62 19.47
C LEU A 210 27.80 11.18 19.01
N PRO A 211 26.53 10.78 18.75
CA PRO A 211 26.24 9.42 18.29
C PRO A 211 26.79 9.12 16.89
N ILE A 212 26.85 10.11 16.01
CA ILE A 212 27.38 9.95 14.64
C ILE A 212 28.91 9.77 14.70
N ALA A 213 29.59 10.62 15.46
CA ALA A 213 31.03 10.53 15.66
C ALA A 213 31.41 9.22 16.37
N ALA A 214 30.66 8.78 17.38
CA ALA A 214 30.91 7.53 18.08
C ALA A 214 30.85 6.32 17.13
N ALA A 215 29.87 6.27 16.22
CA ALA A 215 29.78 5.22 15.21
C ALA A 215 31.00 5.23 14.26
N ALA A 216 31.41 6.41 13.78
CA ALA A 216 32.56 6.52 12.89
C ALA A 216 33.88 6.17 13.58
N VAL A 217 34.08 6.63 14.82
CA VAL A 217 35.28 6.33 15.61
C VAL A 217 35.37 4.85 15.95
N HIS A 218 34.27 4.23 16.40
CA HIS A 218 34.26 2.78 16.66
C HIS A 218 34.67 1.99 15.41
N HIS A 219 34.07 2.31 14.26
CA HIS A 219 34.39 1.66 13.00
C HIS A 219 35.85 1.90 12.57
N THR A 220 36.38 3.11 12.74
CA THR A 220 37.81 3.41 12.52
C THR A 220 38.71 2.54 13.38
N VAL A 221 38.43 2.44 14.68
CA VAL A 221 39.27 1.66 15.60
C VAL A 221 39.15 0.16 15.30
N ASN A 222 37.96 -0.33 14.97
CA ASN A 222 37.74 -1.72 14.54
C ASN A 222 38.60 -2.08 13.33
N ASN A 223 38.57 -1.25 12.28
CA ASN A 223 39.37 -1.51 11.08
C ASN A 223 40.87 -1.37 11.34
N TYR A 224 41.27 -0.43 12.22
CA TYR A 224 42.67 -0.29 12.62
C TYR A 224 43.18 -1.52 13.38
N ALA A 225 42.42 -2.04 14.34
CA ALA A 225 42.80 -3.22 15.11
C ALA A 225 42.96 -4.46 14.21
N VAL A 226 42.05 -4.65 13.24
CA VAL A 226 42.13 -5.74 12.27
C VAL A 226 43.34 -5.61 11.35
N GLN A 227 43.68 -4.40 10.90
CA GLN A 227 44.78 -4.17 9.96
C GLN A 227 46.16 -4.23 10.63
N GLU A 228 46.33 -3.50 11.74
CA GLU A 228 47.63 -3.30 12.39
C GLU A 228 47.90 -4.33 13.51
N HIS A 229 46.95 -5.22 13.81
CA HIS A 229 47.05 -6.21 14.89
C HIS A 229 47.48 -5.58 16.23
N ALA A 230 46.97 -4.38 16.52
CA ALA A 230 47.40 -3.58 17.66
C ALA A 230 46.68 -3.99 18.95
N ASP A 231 47.37 -4.74 19.82
CA ASP A 231 46.83 -5.31 21.07
C ASP A 231 46.01 -4.32 21.91
N GLY A 232 46.49 -3.09 22.10
CA GLY A 232 45.78 -2.07 22.89
C GLY A 232 44.49 -1.55 22.25
N ALA A 233 44.37 -1.60 20.92
CA ALA A 233 43.12 -1.26 20.23
C ALA A 233 42.11 -2.40 20.35
N THR A 234 42.58 -3.65 20.26
CA THR A 234 41.78 -4.87 20.44
C THR A 234 41.19 -4.94 21.85
N GLU A 235 42.00 -4.74 22.90
CA GLU A 235 41.51 -4.73 24.30
C GLU A 235 40.42 -3.66 24.54
N TRP A 236 40.59 -2.49 23.93
CA TRP A 236 39.60 -1.41 24.04
C TRP A 236 38.29 -1.76 23.33
N LEU A 237 38.38 -2.37 22.14
CA LEU A 237 37.22 -2.84 21.39
C LEU A 237 36.49 -3.96 22.12
N ASP A 238 37.18 -4.95 22.67
CA ASP A 238 36.57 -6.07 23.40
C ASP A 238 35.67 -5.58 24.55
N SER A 239 36.13 -4.55 25.28
CA SER A 239 35.36 -3.90 26.34
C SER A 239 34.10 -3.21 25.82
N LEU A 240 34.20 -2.50 24.69
CA LEU A 240 33.08 -1.80 24.07
C LEU A 240 32.09 -2.75 23.40
N ASP A 241 32.58 -3.77 22.70
CA ASP A 241 31.79 -4.75 21.96
C ASP A 241 31.03 -5.67 22.92
N GLY A 242 31.60 -5.97 24.09
CA GLY A 242 30.90 -6.62 25.20
C GLY A 242 29.64 -5.86 25.66
N MET A 243 29.55 -4.56 25.39
CA MET A 243 28.40 -3.70 25.75
C MET A 243 27.61 -3.18 24.53
N ALA A 244 28.08 -3.42 23.30
CA ALA A 244 27.50 -2.86 22.08
C ALA A 244 26.03 -3.29 21.89
N TRP A 245 25.67 -4.49 22.34
CA TRP A 245 24.30 -5.02 22.28
C TRP A 245 23.26 -4.13 23.00
N ALA A 246 23.68 -3.38 24.01
CA ALA A 246 22.82 -2.52 24.82
C ALA A 246 22.66 -1.11 24.22
N ALA A 247 23.60 -0.65 23.39
CA ALA A 247 23.59 0.69 22.79
C ALA A 247 22.28 1.04 22.04
N PRO A 248 21.72 0.17 21.15
CA PRO A 248 20.47 0.48 20.48
C PRO A 248 19.27 0.48 21.45
N LEU A 249 19.32 -0.30 22.54
CA LEU A 249 18.28 -0.30 23.57
C LEU A 249 18.27 1.00 24.37
N VAL A 250 19.44 1.51 24.75
CA VAL A 250 19.58 2.80 25.42
C VAL A 250 19.07 3.93 24.54
N CYS A 251 19.51 3.97 23.27
CA CYS A 251 19.03 4.95 22.30
C CYS A 251 17.51 4.88 22.12
N LEU A 252 16.97 3.66 22.00
CA LEU A 252 15.53 3.43 21.84
C LEU A 252 14.75 3.85 23.09
N ALA A 253 15.23 3.53 24.30
CA ALA A 253 14.60 3.90 25.56
C ALA A 253 14.53 5.43 25.72
N ILE A 254 15.62 6.15 25.44
CA ILE A 254 15.66 7.61 25.47
C ILE A 254 14.70 8.18 24.41
N ALA A 255 14.78 7.68 23.18
CA ALA A 255 13.91 8.09 22.09
C ALA A 255 12.42 7.89 22.44
N MET A 256 12.07 6.72 22.99
CA MET A 256 10.72 6.38 23.41
C MET A 256 10.23 7.28 24.56
N ALA A 257 11.08 7.57 25.55
CA ALA A 257 10.71 8.46 26.65
C ALA A 257 10.36 9.88 26.16
N VAL A 258 11.18 10.43 25.25
CA VAL A 258 10.92 11.72 24.61
C VAL A 258 9.65 11.67 23.76
N ASP A 259 9.52 10.64 22.94
CA ASP A 259 8.40 10.47 22.03
C ASP A 259 7.07 10.28 22.76
N LEU A 260 7.04 9.51 23.86
CA LEU A 260 5.87 9.37 24.71
C LEU A 260 5.42 10.73 25.23
N ARG A 261 6.34 11.58 25.73
CA ARG A 261 5.99 12.94 26.18
C ARG A 261 5.37 13.77 25.05
N GLN A 262 5.91 13.66 23.83
CA GLN A 262 5.38 14.36 22.66
C GLN A 262 4.01 13.84 22.23
N LEU A 263 3.78 12.53 22.27
CA LEU A 263 2.49 11.93 21.97
C LEU A 263 1.43 12.37 22.99
N HIS A 264 1.76 12.40 24.29
CA HIS A 264 0.85 12.90 25.33
C HIS A 264 0.50 14.38 25.12
N ARG A 265 1.47 15.22 24.79
CA ARG A 265 1.22 16.64 24.45
C ARG A 265 0.33 16.77 23.22
N GLY A 266 0.62 16.01 22.16
CA GLY A 266 -0.20 16.00 20.94
C GLY A 266 -1.64 15.54 21.17
N LYS A 267 -1.87 14.59 22.08
CA LYS A 267 -3.24 14.13 22.41
C LYS A 267 -4.08 15.26 23.01
N ARG A 268 -3.47 16.11 23.86
CA ARG A 268 -4.13 17.28 24.46
C ARG A 268 -4.51 18.33 23.41
N THR A 269 -3.74 18.46 22.33
CA THR A 269 -3.98 19.48 21.29
C THR A 269 -4.98 19.03 20.22
N VAL A 270 -5.23 17.71 20.09
CA VAL A 270 -6.15 17.16 19.08
C VAL A 270 -7.09 16.10 19.69
N PRO A 271 -8.02 16.47 20.58
CA PRO A 271 -8.88 15.49 21.26
C PRO A 271 -9.82 14.72 20.32
N GLY A 272 -10.13 15.28 19.14
CA GLY A 272 -11.00 14.66 18.14
C GLY A 272 -10.47 13.41 17.43
N VAL A 273 -9.30 12.88 17.84
CA VAL A 273 -8.65 11.69 17.23
C VAL A 273 -8.63 10.48 18.17
N GLN A 274 -9.36 10.55 19.28
CA GLN A 274 -9.69 9.39 20.10
C GLN A 274 -11.01 8.76 19.63
N LEU A 275 -11.13 7.45 19.75
CA LEU A 275 -12.42 6.76 19.57
C LEU A 275 -13.39 7.15 20.68
N ALA A 276 -14.69 7.02 20.43
CA ALA A 276 -15.73 7.26 21.43
C ALA A 276 -15.56 6.33 22.64
N SER A 277 -15.21 5.06 22.40
CA SER A 277 -14.92 4.08 23.44
C SER A 277 -13.62 4.39 24.20
N GLU A 278 -12.59 4.92 23.53
CA GLU A 278 -11.38 5.40 24.23
C GLU A 278 -11.72 6.59 25.15
N ARG A 279 -12.60 7.51 24.75
CA ARG A 279 -13.02 8.64 25.61
C ARG A 279 -13.83 8.17 26.82
N ALA A 280 -14.72 7.18 26.64
CA ALA A 280 -15.52 6.62 27.72
C ALA A 280 -14.68 5.87 28.74
N ASP A 281 -13.65 5.14 28.28
CA ASP A 281 -12.79 4.30 29.12
C ASP A 281 -11.53 5.02 29.66
N GLY A 282 -11.40 6.33 29.46
CA GLY A 282 -10.25 7.10 29.94
C GLY A 282 -8.92 6.87 29.20
N ASP A 283 -8.94 6.84 27.86
CA ASP A 283 -7.77 6.66 26.97
C ASP A 283 -7.07 5.30 27.12
N SER A 284 -7.85 4.25 27.44
CA SER A 284 -7.34 2.89 27.62
C SER A 284 -7.03 2.19 26.28
N LEU A 285 -5.98 1.36 26.27
CA LEU A 285 -5.70 0.43 25.16
C LEU A 285 -6.81 -0.62 24.99
N GLY A 286 -7.64 -0.82 26.02
CA GLY A 286 -8.74 -1.78 26.02
C GLY A 286 -9.72 -1.56 24.87
N ALA A 287 -10.08 -0.30 24.59
CA ALA A 287 -10.97 0.04 23.48
C ALA A 287 -10.41 -0.40 22.11
N LEU A 288 -9.12 -0.15 21.87
CA LEU A 288 -8.46 -0.57 20.63
C LEU A 288 -8.32 -2.10 20.52
N LEU A 289 -8.05 -2.78 21.65
CA LEU A 289 -7.97 -4.24 21.69
C LEU A 289 -9.34 -4.91 21.45
N ARG A 290 -10.41 -4.36 22.05
CA ARG A 290 -11.79 -4.81 21.80
C ARG A 290 -12.16 -4.63 20.33
N TYR A 291 -11.86 -3.47 19.76
CA TYR A 291 -12.09 -3.27 18.33
C TYR A 291 -11.28 -4.25 17.48
N ALA A 292 -10.01 -4.47 17.82
CA ALA A 292 -9.14 -5.42 17.13
C ALA A 292 -9.66 -6.87 17.17
N ALA A 293 -10.44 -7.25 18.19
CA ALA A 293 -11.01 -8.59 18.34
C ALA A 293 -12.26 -8.84 17.47
N TRP A 294 -12.91 -7.81 16.90
CA TRP A 294 -14.17 -7.99 16.16
C TRP A 294 -14.09 -9.01 15.01
N ARG A 295 -13.04 -8.92 14.17
CA ARG A 295 -12.87 -9.81 13.03
C ARG A 295 -11.43 -9.91 12.57
N LEU A 296 -10.69 -10.83 13.19
CA LEU A 296 -9.32 -11.13 12.80
C LEU A 296 -9.25 -11.68 11.36
N PRO A 297 -8.20 -11.34 10.59
CA PRO A 297 -7.11 -10.39 10.93
C PRO A 297 -7.43 -8.92 10.59
N TRP A 298 -8.59 -8.63 10.00
CA TRP A 298 -8.89 -7.34 9.38
C TRP A 298 -9.03 -6.19 10.37
N SER A 299 -9.78 -6.39 11.46
CA SER A 299 -9.93 -5.40 12.53
C SER A 299 -8.59 -5.09 13.21
N LEU A 300 -7.76 -6.11 13.45
CA LEU A 300 -6.40 -5.92 13.98
C LEU A 300 -5.53 -5.09 13.03
N LEU A 301 -5.50 -5.43 11.74
CA LEU A 301 -4.74 -4.66 10.75
C LEU A 301 -5.21 -3.20 10.64
N LEU A 302 -6.52 -2.94 10.80
CA LEU A 302 -7.05 -1.58 10.87
C LEU A 302 -6.51 -0.82 12.07
N VAL A 303 -6.61 -1.38 13.28
CA VAL A 303 -6.10 -0.77 14.51
C VAL A 303 -4.61 -0.50 14.41
N LEU A 304 -3.81 -1.48 13.97
CA LEU A 304 -2.37 -1.32 13.83
C LEU A 304 -1.98 -0.21 12.83
N ARG A 305 -2.75 -0.01 11.76
CA ARG A 305 -2.51 1.07 10.79
C ARG A 305 -3.02 2.42 11.29
N TYR A 306 -4.18 2.44 11.95
CA TYR A 306 -4.77 3.63 12.55
C TYR A 306 -3.89 4.21 13.65
N VAL A 307 -3.42 3.38 14.59
CA VAL A 307 -2.56 3.82 15.70
C VAL A 307 -1.29 4.51 15.19
N ARG A 308 -0.65 3.96 14.15
CA ARG A 308 0.54 4.55 13.53
C ARG A 308 0.24 5.87 12.85
N LEU A 309 -0.84 5.94 12.07
CA LEU A 309 -1.29 7.18 11.42
C LEU A 309 -1.60 8.27 12.47
N ARG A 310 -2.29 7.89 13.54
CA ARG A 310 -2.59 8.76 14.68
C ARG A 310 -1.31 9.29 15.31
N ARG A 311 -0.31 8.44 15.57
CA ARG A 311 1.00 8.90 16.10
C ARG A 311 1.67 9.92 15.20
N SER A 312 1.69 9.71 13.88
CA SER A 312 2.24 10.70 12.94
C SER A 312 1.56 12.06 13.05
N LEU A 313 0.24 12.08 13.22
CA LEU A 313 -0.51 13.33 13.46
C LEU A 313 -0.16 13.94 14.82
N LEU A 314 -0.10 13.14 15.89
CA LEU A 314 0.19 13.62 17.25
C LEU A 314 1.60 14.25 17.33
N TYR A 315 2.60 13.64 16.70
CA TYR A 315 3.94 14.23 16.60
C TYR A 315 3.94 15.57 15.89
N ALA A 316 3.19 15.67 14.78
CA ALA A 316 3.07 16.91 14.03
C ALA A 316 2.32 17.97 14.84
N ALA A 317 1.23 17.61 15.51
CA ALA A 317 0.43 18.52 16.34
C ALA A 317 1.17 19.03 17.57
N ALA A 318 2.16 18.28 18.08
CA ALA A 318 3.00 18.72 19.19
C ALA A 318 4.10 19.73 18.77
N SER A 319 4.38 19.87 17.47
CA SER A 319 5.54 20.62 16.97
C SER A 319 5.25 21.63 15.85
N ALA A 320 4.03 21.63 15.31
CA ALA A 320 3.64 22.44 14.15
C ALA A 320 2.34 23.21 14.41
N PRO A 321 2.17 24.38 13.75
CA PRO A 321 0.91 25.12 13.84
C PRO A 321 -0.27 24.29 13.29
N PRO A 322 -1.51 24.51 13.77
CA PRO A 322 -2.67 23.73 13.38
C PRO A 322 -2.89 23.62 11.86
N GLU A 323 -2.67 24.72 11.13
CA GLU A 323 -2.81 24.80 9.67
C GLU A 323 -1.95 23.76 8.94
N ALA A 324 -0.72 23.56 9.39
CA ALA A 324 0.22 22.60 8.79
C ALA A 324 -0.20 21.13 9.01
N THR A 325 -1.17 20.87 9.89
CA THR A 325 -1.70 19.54 10.20
C THR A 325 -3.12 19.30 9.69
N GLY A 326 -3.74 20.29 9.05
CA GLY A 326 -5.16 20.28 8.71
C GLY A 326 -5.59 19.06 7.87
N GLU A 327 -4.90 18.80 6.76
CA GLU A 327 -5.21 17.66 5.89
C GLU A 327 -5.05 16.31 6.61
N LEU A 328 -3.93 16.11 7.32
CA LEU A 328 -3.69 14.87 8.05
C LEU A 328 -4.70 14.67 9.19
N ARG A 329 -5.09 15.77 9.86
CA ARG A 329 -6.12 15.77 10.91
C ARG A 329 -7.48 15.34 10.36
N GLN A 330 -7.89 15.88 9.21
CA GLN A 330 -9.15 15.49 8.55
C GLN A 330 -9.16 14.01 8.21
N VAL A 331 -8.06 13.49 7.65
CA VAL A 331 -7.93 12.07 7.29
C VAL A 331 -8.03 11.17 8.52
N VAL A 332 -7.33 11.51 9.61
CA VAL A 332 -7.38 10.72 10.86
C VAL A 332 -8.78 10.77 11.46
N ALA A 333 -9.38 11.96 11.60
CA ALA A 333 -10.72 12.11 12.15
C ALA A 333 -11.78 11.34 11.35
N GLY A 334 -11.65 11.33 10.02
CA GLY A 334 -12.51 10.55 9.14
C GLY A 334 -12.37 9.03 9.27
N ILE A 335 -11.16 8.55 9.59
CA ILE A 335 -10.93 7.14 9.93
C ILE A 335 -11.49 6.84 11.33
N THR A 336 -11.26 7.71 12.31
CA THR A 336 -11.80 7.60 13.68
C THR A 336 -13.32 7.47 13.64
N ALA A 337 -14.02 8.35 12.93
CA ALA A 337 -15.48 8.32 12.81
C ALA A 337 -16.00 7.02 12.18
N ARG A 338 -15.30 6.47 11.18
CA ARG A 338 -15.67 5.17 10.58
C ARG A 338 -15.37 3.99 11.48
N MET A 339 -14.30 4.06 12.28
CA MET A 339 -14.02 3.06 13.30
C MET A 339 -15.11 3.08 14.37
N ASP A 340 -15.47 4.25 14.91
CA ASP A 340 -16.59 4.40 15.85
C ASP A 340 -17.91 3.85 15.26
N ALA A 341 -18.21 4.19 14.00
CA ALA A 341 -19.39 3.68 13.32
C ALA A 341 -19.35 2.15 13.08
N SER A 342 -18.18 1.52 13.05
CA SER A 342 -18.05 0.07 12.83
C SER A 342 -17.72 -0.71 14.10
N ASP A 343 -17.72 -0.05 15.26
CA ASP A 343 -17.44 -0.64 16.58
C ASP A 343 -18.65 -1.40 17.12
N ASN A 344 -19.14 -2.38 16.34
CA ASN A 344 -20.23 -3.27 16.74
C ASN A 344 -20.18 -4.58 15.93
N GLN A 345 -20.67 -5.67 16.53
CA GLN A 345 -20.63 -6.99 15.93
C GLN A 345 -21.39 -7.08 14.60
N ARG A 346 -22.53 -6.38 14.49
CA ARG A 346 -23.43 -6.45 13.34
C ARG A 346 -22.77 -5.93 12.06
N ALA A 347 -22.03 -4.83 12.15
CA ALA A 347 -21.29 -4.27 11.01
C ALA A 347 -20.34 -5.31 10.40
N TRP A 348 -19.64 -6.06 11.26
CA TRP A 348 -18.68 -7.07 10.83
C TRP A 348 -19.33 -8.37 10.37
N GLN A 349 -20.49 -8.76 10.90
CA GLN A 349 -21.23 -9.95 10.45
C GLN A 349 -21.88 -9.75 9.07
N ALA A 350 -22.46 -8.58 8.82
CA ALA A 350 -23.12 -8.26 7.55
C ALA A 350 -22.14 -8.19 6.36
N LEU A 351 -20.84 -7.97 6.62
CA LEU A 351 -19.85 -7.82 5.58
C LEU A 351 -19.39 -9.17 5.00
N ASN A 352 -19.73 -9.44 3.73
CA ASN A 352 -19.12 -10.54 3.00
C ASN A 352 -17.72 -10.13 2.47
N ILE A 353 -16.70 -10.27 3.30
CA ILE A 353 -15.31 -9.91 2.96
C ILE A 353 -14.81 -10.63 1.71
N ARG A 354 -15.17 -11.91 1.52
CA ARG A 354 -14.72 -12.67 0.34
C ARG A 354 -15.31 -12.09 -0.94
N ALA A 355 -16.61 -11.81 -0.96
CA ALA A 355 -17.26 -11.16 -2.10
C ALA A 355 -16.68 -9.77 -2.34
N TRP A 356 -16.44 -9.01 -1.27
CA TRP A 356 -15.89 -7.67 -1.33
C TRP A 356 -14.44 -7.63 -1.86
N LEU A 357 -13.59 -8.56 -1.41
CA LEU A 357 -12.24 -8.78 -1.95
C LEU A 357 -12.28 -9.29 -3.40
N LYS A 358 -13.23 -10.15 -3.76
CA LYS A 358 -13.37 -10.65 -5.13
C LYS A 358 -13.79 -9.53 -6.08
N ALA A 359 -14.74 -8.69 -5.67
CA ALA A 359 -15.17 -7.52 -6.44
C ALA A 359 -14.02 -6.52 -6.66
N THR A 360 -13.25 -6.22 -5.62
CA THR A 360 -12.07 -5.33 -5.73
C THR A 360 -10.95 -5.94 -6.58
N ARG A 361 -10.71 -7.26 -6.48
CA ARG A 361 -9.75 -7.97 -7.36
C ARG A 361 -10.21 -8.04 -8.82
N ALA A 362 -11.51 -8.18 -9.07
CA ALA A 362 -12.08 -8.20 -10.41
C ALA A 362 -12.02 -6.82 -11.07
N ALA A 363 -12.19 -5.77 -10.28
CA ALA A 363 -12.02 -4.39 -10.74
C ALA A 363 -10.55 -4.04 -11.05
N ARG A 364 -9.59 -4.84 -10.58
CA ARG A 364 -8.16 -4.65 -10.82
C ARG A 364 -7.82 -4.89 -12.30
N ARG A 365 -7.22 -3.91 -12.96
CA ARG A 365 -6.89 -3.97 -14.40
C ARG A 365 -5.88 -5.08 -14.70
N SER A 366 -5.98 -5.71 -15.87
CA SER A 366 -5.03 -6.74 -16.35
C SER A 366 -3.58 -6.29 -16.26
N ARG A 367 -3.30 -5.01 -16.56
CA ARG A 367 -1.99 -4.36 -16.45
C ARG A 367 -1.38 -4.45 -15.04
N GLU A 368 -2.17 -4.37 -13.98
CA GLU A 368 -1.66 -4.41 -12.60
C GLU A 368 -1.18 -5.80 -12.17
N ARG A 369 -1.72 -6.86 -12.77
CA ARG A 369 -1.26 -8.23 -12.51
C ARG A 369 0.14 -8.43 -13.08
N TRP A 370 0.38 -7.97 -14.30
CA TRP A 370 1.70 -8.01 -14.93
C TRP A 370 2.74 -7.20 -14.18
N LEU A 371 2.36 -6.04 -13.60
CA LEU A 371 3.24 -5.23 -12.75
C LEU A 371 3.77 -5.97 -11.51
N LEU A 372 3.06 -7.02 -11.05
CA LEU A 372 3.48 -7.86 -9.92
C LEU A 372 4.19 -9.14 -10.38
N LEU A 373 3.73 -9.74 -11.48
CA LEU A 373 4.28 -11.00 -11.98
C LEU A 373 5.67 -10.85 -12.59
N ILE A 374 5.93 -9.77 -13.35
CA ILE A 374 7.22 -9.58 -14.02
C ILE A 374 8.39 -9.55 -13.03
N PRO A 375 8.38 -8.74 -11.95
CA PRO A 375 9.44 -8.78 -10.93
C PRO A 375 9.63 -10.16 -10.31
N CYS A 376 8.54 -10.88 -10.00
CA CYS A 376 8.63 -12.21 -9.42
C CYS A 376 9.38 -13.19 -10.33
N VAL A 377 9.04 -13.18 -11.63
CA VAL A 377 9.69 -14.06 -12.63
C VAL A 377 11.16 -13.67 -12.78
N LEU A 378 11.45 -12.37 -12.89
CA LEU A 378 12.82 -11.89 -13.06
C LEU A 378 13.73 -12.26 -11.89
N MET A 379 13.20 -12.32 -10.68
CA MET A 379 14.00 -12.68 -9.50
C MET A 379 14.31 -14.18 -9.36
N LEU A 380 13.61 -15.06 -10.08
CA LEU A 380 13.72 -16.52 -9.88
C LEU A 380 15.17 -17.03 -9.95
N PRO A 381 16.00 -16.64 -10.94
CA PRO A 381 17.38 -17.11 -11.00
C PRO A 381 18.19 -16.73 -9.77
N ALA A 382 18.03 -15.51 -9.24
CA ALA A 382 18.75 -15.08 -8.05
C ALA A 382 18.28 -15.77 -6.77
N LEU A 383 16.99 -16.09 -6.66
CA LEU A 383 16.46 -16.89 -5.55
C LEU A 383 16.96 -18.34 -5.61
N LEU A 384 17.08 -18.92 -6.81
CA LEU A 384 17.67 -20.24 -6.98
C LEU A 384 19.18 -20.22 -6.70
N PHE A 385 19.89 -19.18 -7.13
CA PHE A 385 21.34 -19.05 -6.96
C PHE A 385 21.75 -18.75 -5.52
N LEU A 386 21.23 -17.67 -4.93
CA LEU A 386 21.63 -17.20 -3.58
C LEU A 386 20.71 -17.69 -2.47
N GLY A 387 19.47 -18.07 -2.79
CA GLY A 387 18.54 -18.63 -1.81
C GLY A 387 18.80 -20.12 -1.66
N VAL A 388 18.33 -20.88 -2.66
CA VAL A 388 18.42 -22.35 -2.65
C VAL A 388 19.87 -22.81 -2.78
N GLY A 389 20.64 -22.31 -3.75
CA GLY A 389 22.01 -22.75 -3.99
C GLY A 389 23.00 -22.46 -2.85
N SER A 390 22.61 -21.66 -1.85
CA SER A 390 23.50 -21.29 -0.74
C SER A 390 23.67 -22.37 0.33
N PHE A 391 23.03 -23.53 0.21
CA PHE A 391 23.23 -24.66 1.13
C PHE A 391 24.20 -25.67 0.53
N THR A 392 25.02 -26.29 1.39
CA THR A 392 26.01 -27.31 0.99
C THR A 392 25.37 -28.46 0.19
N SER A 393 24.16 -28.89 0.56
CA SER A 393 23.41 -29.94 -0.15
C SER A 393 22.90 -29.55 -1.54
N THR A 394 22.88 -28.26 -1.86
CA THR A 394 22.37 -27.70 -3.12
C THR A 394 23.40 -26.79 -3.80
N ALA A 395 24.68 -26.88 -3.41
CA ALA A 395 25.77 -26.06 -3.93
C ALA A 395 25.94 -26.21 -5.46
N GLY A 396 25.51 -27.34 -6.03
CA GLY A 396 25.47 -27.54 -7.49
C GLY A 396 24.60 -26.52 -8.24
N LEU A 397 23.64 -25.84 -7.59
CA LEU A 397 22.93 -24.70 -8.19
C LEU A 397 23.83 -23.45 -8.28
N GLN A 398 24.68 -23.21 -7.28
CA GLN A 398 25.68 -22.13 -7.36
C GLN A 398 26.70 -22.42 -8.44
N GLU A 399 27.19 -23.65 -8.52
CA GLU A 399 28.09 -24.11 -9.59
C GLU A 399 27.44 -23.96 -10.98
N PHE A 400 26.17 -24.37 -11.13
CA PHE A 400 25.44 -24.20 -12.38
C PHE A 400 25.36 -22.73 -12.82
N PHE A 401 25.07 -21.81 -11.89
CA PHE A 401 24.95 -20.39 -12.22
C PHE A 401 26.28 -19.68 -12.40
N SER A 402 27.39 -20.25 -11.94
CA SER A 402 28.75 -19.75 -12.15
C SER A 402 29.47 -20.38 -13.34
N THR A 403 28.93 -21.46 -13.93
CA THR A 403 29.54 -22.21 -15.05
C THR A 403 28.59 -22.47 -16.22
N GLY A 404 29.14 -22.83 -17.38
CA GLY A 404 28.35 -23.27 -18.55
C GLY A 404 27.32 -22.24 -19.03
N ALA A 405 26.04 -22.62 -19.01
CA ALA A 405 24.93 -21.77 -19.49
C ALA A 405 24.38 -20.80 -18.42
N GLY A 406 24.66 -21.03 -17.14
CA GLY A 406 24.09 -20.28 -16.03
C GLY A 406 24.42 -18.79 -16.01
N PRO A 407 25.69 -18.37 -16.23
CA PRO A 407 26.05 -16.96 -16.32
C PRO A 407 25.28 -16.20 -17.40
N LYS A 408 25.06 -16.83 -18.56
CA LYS A 408 24.27 -16.26 -19.67
C LYS A 408 22.81 -16.07 -19.28
N ILE A 409 22.24 -17.00 -18.50
CA ILE A 409 20.89 -16.86 -17.94
C ILE A 409 20.84 -15.68 -16.96
N LEU A 410 21.78 -15.59 -16.01
CA LEU A 410 21.85 -14.48 -15.06
C LEU A 410 21.99 -13.12 -15.76
N MET A 411 22.86 -13.04 -16.77
CA MET A 411 23.05 -11.82 -17.56
C MET A 411 21.79 -11.46 -18.35
N GLY A 412 21.14 -12.41 -19.03
CA GLY A 412 19.91 -12.17 -19.79
C GLY A 412 18.76 -11.66 -18.91
N PHE A 413 18.58 -12.29 -17.74
CA PHE A 413 17.64 -11.81 -16.73
C PHE A 413 18.06 -10.45 -16.15
N GLY A 414 19.37 -10.22 -15.96
CA GLY A 414 19.94 -8.94 -15.52
C GLY A 414 19.61 -7.80 -16.48
N ILE A 415 19.72 -8.01 -17.80
CA ILE A 415 19.32 -7.03 -18.83
C ILE A 415 17.82 -6.72 -18.72
N ALA A 416 16.98 -7.76 -18.63
CA ALA A 416 15.53 -7.58 -18.49
C ALA A 416 15.16 -6.85 -17.17
N ALA A 417 15.87 -7.15 -16.09
CA ALA A 417 15.71 -6.46 -14.81
C ALA A 417 16.16 -5.00 -14.88
N LEU A 418 17.23 -4.68 -15.60
CA LEU A 418 17.64 -3.29 -15.83
C LEU A 418 16.60 -2.50 -16.61
N ALA A 419 16.05 -3.08 -17.69
CA ALA A 419 14.94 -2.46 -18.42
C ALA A 419 13.74 -2.21 -17.50
N TRP A 420 13.43 -3.16 -16.61
CA TRP A 420 12.39 -3.00 -15.61
C TRP A 420 12.70 -1.92 -14.57
N ILE A 421 13.94 -1.84 -14.07
CA ILE A 421 14.39 -0.82 -13.11
C ILE A 421 14.30 0.56 -13.75
N VAL A 422 14.71 0.72 -15.02
CA VAL A 422 14.57 1.98 -15.78
C VAL A 422 13.10 2.38 -15.91
N TYR A 423 12.21 1.44 -16.21
CA TYR A 423 10.77 1.68 -16.20
C TYR A 423 10.27 2.15 -14.82
N GLN A 424 10.66 1.45 -13.74
CA GLN A 424 10.29 1.83 -12.37
C GLN A 424 10.83 3.20 -11.99
N LEU A 425 12.08 3.51 -12.34
CA LEU A 425 12.71 4.81 -12.10
C LEU A 425 11.92 5.92 -12.80
N THR A 426 11.53 5.70 -14.05
CA THR A 426 10.69 6.63 -14.81
C THR A 426 9.35 6.86 -14.14
N VAL A 427 8.69 5.80 -13.66
CA VAL A 427 7.44 5.89 -12.91
C VAL A 427 7.63 6.67 -11.61
N LEU A 428 8.69 6.39 -10.85
CA LEU A 428 9.00 7.06 -9.58
C LEU A 428 9.27 8.56 -9.79
N LEU A 429 10.01 8.92 -10.84
CA LEU A 429 10.28 10.31 -11.19
C LEU A 429 8.98 11.03 -11.60
N ARG A 430 8.14 10.40 -12.44
CA ARG A 430 6.84 10.97 -12.86
C ARG A 430 5.86 11.13 -11.70
N SER A 431 5.88 10.23 -10.72
CA SER A 431 5.00 10.31 -9.55
C SER A 431 5.57 11.14 -8.40
N TRP A 432 6.74 11.79 -8.56
CA TRP A 432 7.37 12.59 -7.50
C TRP A 432 6.45 13.68 -6.95
N ARG A 433 5.81 14.46 -7.85
CA ARG A 433 4.90 15.55 -7.45
C ARG A 433 3.69 14.99 -6.69
N LEU A 434 3.11 13.90 -7.17
CA LEU A 434 1.97 13.25 -6.53
C LEU A 434 2.32 12.70 -5.14
N ALA A 435 3.47 12.03 -5.01
CA ALA A 435 3.97 11.53 -3.73
C ALA A 435 4.29 12.67 -2.74
N SER A 436 4.89 13.75 -3.25
CA SER A 436 5.20 14.96 -2.48
C SER A 436 3.95 15.74 -2.07
N ALA A 437 2.82 15.57 -2.75
CA ALA A 437 1.55 16.20 -2.37
C ALA A 437 0.82 15.44 -1.25
N GLN A 438 1.18 14.19 -0.95
CA GLN A 438 0.48 13.39 0.07
C GLN A 438 0.67 13.97 1.48
N PRO A 439 -0.39 13.99 2.32
CA PRO A 439 -0.31 14.57 3.67
C PRO A 439 0.63 13.79 4.60
N MET A 440 0.87 12.51 4.32
CA MET A 440 1.78 11.66 5.09
C MET A 440 3.24 11.80 4.63
N GLY A 441 4.11 12.28 5.52
CA GLY A 441 5.56 12.37 5.29
C GLY A 441 6.22 11.02 5.04
N GLU A 442 5.72 9.94 5.66
CA GLU A 442 6.21 8.58 5.41
C GLU A 442 6.13 8.17 3.93
N VAL A 443 5.07 8.57 3.23
CA VAL A 443 4.90 8.20 1.81
C VAL A 443 6.00 8.82 0.96
N LEU A 444 6.38 10.06 1.26
CA LEU A 444 7.51 10.74 0.61
C LEU A 444 8.85 10.09 0.97
N ALA A 445 9.06 9.71 2.22
CA ALA A 445 10.29 9.01 2.64
C ALA A 445 10.42 7.66 1.92
N ALA A 446 9.36 6.85 1.89
CA ALA A 446 9.33 5.59 1.15
C ALA A 446 9.55 5.81 -0.36
N HIS A 447 9.01 6.89 -0.92
CA HIS A 447 9.26 7.24 -2.33
C HIS A 447 10.74 7.52 -2.60
N ARG A 448 11.40 8.28 -1.71
CA ARG A 448 12.84 8.58 -1.79
C ARG A 448 13.69 7.34 -1.60
N PHE A 449 13.34 6.46 -0.67
CA PHE A 449 14.10 5.23 -0.46
C PHE A 449 14.01 4.30 -1.68
N ARG A 450 12.82 4.16 -2.29
CA ARG A 450 12.68 3.42 -3.56
C ARG A 450 13.51 4.03 -4.67
N LEU A 451 13.50 5.37 -4.78
CA LEU A 451 14.29 6.07 -5.80
C LEU A 451 15.78 5.79 -5.60
N GLY A 452 16.28 5.87 -4.37
CA GLY A 452 17.68 5.56 -4.04
C GLY A 452 18.04 4.10 -4.34
N THR A 453 17.19 3.15 -3.94
CA THR A 453 17.38 1.72 -4.28
C THR A 453 17.38 1.48 -5.78
N ALA A 454 16.47 2.10 -6.53
CA ALA A 454 16.39 1.98 -7.99
C ALA A 454 17.62 2.57 -8.68
N LEU A 455 18.06 3.76 -8.26
CA LEU A 455 19.25 4.42 -8.78
C LEU A 455 20.50 3.58 -8.53
N GLY A 456 20.72 3.17 -7.28
CA GLY A 456 21.87 2.33 -6.93
C GLY A 456 21.88 1.00 -7.68
N SER A 457 20.72 0.33 -7.77
CA SER A 457 20.58 -0.90 -8.57
C SER A 457 20.85 -0.67 -10.06
N ALA A 458 20.34 0.42 -10.63
CA ALA A 458 20.58 0.77 -12.03
C ALA A 458 22.06 1.03 -12.28
N THR A 459 22.73 1.80 -11.43
CA THR A 459 24.17 2.08 -11.52
C THR A 459 24.97 0.78 -11.46
N THR A 460 24.70 -0.07 -10.47
CA THR A 460 25.36 -1.38 -10.35
C THR A 460 25.11 -2.24 -11.57
N GLY A 461 23.87 -2.38 -12.03
CA GLY A 461 23.58 -3.22 -13.19
C GLY A 461 24.18 -2.69 -14.49
N VAL A 462 24.21 -1.36 -14.72
CA VAL A 462 24.90 -0.77 -15.88
C VAL A 462 26.40 -1.03 -15.81
N PHE A 463 27.02 -0.88 -14.63
CA PHE A 463 28.43 -1.20 -14.43
C PHE A 463 28.73 -2.68 -14.68
N LEU A 464 27.89 -3.58 -14.18
CA LEU A 464 28.00 -5.02 -14.40
C LEU A 464 27.81 -5.42 -15.86
N LEU A 465 26.86 -4.79 -16.58
CA LEU A 465 26.70 -5.00 -18.02
C LEU A 465 27.91 -4.49 -18.81
N TRP A 466 28.41 -3.31 -18.49
CA TRP A 466 29.61 -2.77 -19.13
C TRP A 466 30.81 -3.70 -18.91
N ARG A 467 30.96 -4.25 -17.70
CA ARG A 467 31.96 -5.29 -17.39
C ARG A 467 31.71 -6.58 -18.18
N GLY A 468 30.51 -7.16 -18.10
CA GLY A 468 30.17 -8.43 -18.73
C GLY A 468 30.07 -8.40 -20.26
N LEU A 469 29.97 -7.22 -20.88
CA LEU A 469 30.02 -7.06 -22.34
C LEU A 469 31.41 -6.60 -22.85
N GLY A 470 32.31 -6.19 -21.96
CA GLY A 470 33.67 -5.77 -22.29
C GLY A 470 34.65 -6.93 -22.44
N ASP A 471 35.95 -6.69 -22.22
CA ASP A 471 37.01 -7.72 -22.34
C ASP A 471 36.85 -8.91 -21.36
N ALA A 472 36.00 -8.76 -20.34
CA ALA A 472 35.58 -9.86 -19.49
C ALA A 472 34.54 -10.76 -20.15
N GLY A 473 33.82 -10.35 -21.20
CA GLY A 473 32.76 -11.16 -21.81
C GLY A 473 31.72 -11.75 -20.82
N PRO A 474 30.74 -12.52 -21.31
CA PRO A 474 29.89 -13.34 -20.45
C PRO A 474 30.63 -14.58 -19.90
N ASP A 475 31.74 -14.96 -20.55
CA ASP A 475 32.55 -16.15 -20.27
C ASP A 475 34.06 -15.82 -20.03
N GLY A 476 34.47 -14.56 -20.07
CA GLY A 476 35.87 -14.13 -20.25
C GLY A 476 36.56 -13.49 -19.03
N ARG A 477 37.87 -13.32 -19.17
CA ARG A 477 38.80 -12.86 -18.14
C ARG A 477 39.42 -11.55 -18.63
N ALA A 478 39.07 -10.42 -18.00
CA ALA A 478 39.47 -9.08 -18.49
C ALA A 478 40.92 -8.65 -18.18
N ILE A 479 41.68 -9.40 -17.38
CA ILE A 479 43.06 -9.03 -17.03
C ILE A 479 43.96 -10.24 -17.29
N ARG A 480 45.12 -10.01 -17.91
CA ARG A 480 46.07 -11.07 -18.26
C ARG A 480 46.57 -11.78 -16.99
N THR A 481 46.04 -12.99 -16.79
CA THR A 481 46.61 -14.20 -16.15
C THR A 481 47.82 -14.00 -15.24
N LEU A 482 47.66 -13.40 -14.05
CA LEU A 482 48.67 -13.54 -12.99
C LEU A 482 48.17 -13.70 -11.52
N HIS A 483 47.02 -13.21 -11.03
CA HIS A 483 46.74 -13.29 -9.57
C HIS A 483 45.25 -13.30 -9.14
N LEU A 484 45.01 -13.74 -7.89
CA LEU A 484 43.79 -13.78 -7.04
C LEU A 484 42.68 -12.73 -7.33
N LEU A 485 43.07 -11.57 -7.84
CA LEU A 485 42.18 -10.48 -8.28
C LEU A 485 41.21 -10.88 -9.42
N ASP A 486 41.56 -11.89 -10.25
CA ASP A 486 40.69 -12.36 -11.35
C ASP A 486 39.52 -13.22 -10.88
N ALA A 487 39.73 -14.04 -9.84
CA ALA A 487 38.66 -14.79 -9.20
C ALA A 487 37.68 -13.83 -8.53
N LEU A 488 38.20 -12.79 -7.88
CA LEU A 488 37.45 -11.71 -7.23
C LEU A 488 36.66 -10.87 -8.25
N ASN A 489 37.20 -10.65 -9.46
CA ASN A 489 36.53 -9.90 -10.52
C ASN A 489 35.36 -10.68 -11.15
N THR A 490 35.54 -11.98 -11.39
CA THR A 490 34.48 -12.88 -11.92
C THR A 490 33.38 -13.11 -10.87
N PHE A 491 33.79 -13.26 -9.61
CA PHE A 491 32.93 -13.34 -8.43
C PHE A 491 31.97 -12.14 -8.33
N LEU A 492 32.46 -10.92 -8.54
CA LEU A 492 31.65 -9.69 -8.46
C LEU A 492 30.61 -9.58 -9.58
N VAL A 493 30.84 -10.17 -10.75
CA VAL A 493 29.90 -10.07 -11.88
C VAL A 493 28.65 -10.91 -11.63
N TYR A 494 28.80 -12.19 -11.26
CA TYR A 494 27.66 -13.10 -11.06
C TYR A 494 26.87 -12.76 -9.81
N LEU A 495 27.58 -12.52 -8.71
CA LEU A 495 26.97 -12.06 -7.47
C LEU A 495 26.28 -10.72 -7.66
N GLY A 496 26.90 -9.81 -8.43
CA GLY A 496 26.32 -8.53 -8.82
C GLY A 496 25.01 -8.67 -9.57
N PHE A 497 24.92 -9.54 -10.59
CA PHE A 497 23.67 -9.78 -11.31
C PHE A 497 22.60 -10.39 -10.41
N ALA A 498 22.97 -11.31 -9.52
CA ALA A 498 22.03 -11.89 -8.58
C ALA A 498 21.49 -10.84 -7.59
N LEU A 499 22.35 -9.98 -7.06
CA LEU A 499 21.96 -8.87 -6.20
C LEU A 499 21.08 -7.87 -6.94
N LEU A 500 21.40 -7.53 -8.19
CA LEU A 500 20.56 -6.70 -9.06
C LEU A 500 19.15 -7.27 -9.22
N LEU A 501 19.03 -8.59 -9.44
CA LEU A 501 17.72 -9.24 -9.54
C LEU A 501 16.97 -9.20 -8.20
N LEU A 502 17.64 -9.45 -7.07
CA LEU A 502 17.03 -9.36 -5.74
C LEU A 502 16.57 -7.93 -5.39
N SER A 503 17.14 -6.88 -6.00
CA SER A 503 16.71 -5.50 -5.74
C SER A 503 15.27 -5.24 -6.16
N LEU A 504 14.73 -6.06 -7.07
CA LEU A 504 13.35 -6.03 -7.48
C LEU A 504 12.37 -6.26 -6.31
N LEU A 505 12.78 -6.93 -5.22
CA LEU A 505 12.02 -7.04 -3.96
C LEU A 505 11.63 -5.68 -3.37
N ALA A 506 12.56 -4.73 -3.42
CA ALA A 506 12.36 -3.38 -2.90
C ALA A 506 11.60 -2.49 -3.88
N LEU A 507 11.68 -2.83 -5.17
CA LEU A 507 11.07 -2.11 -6.28
C LEU A 507 9.73 -2.68 -6.73
N PHE A 508 9.16 -3.63 -5.96
CA PHE A 508 7.78 -4.03 -6.15
C PHE A 508 6.92 -2.76 -6.14
N PRO A 509 6.09 -2.55 -7.18
CA PRO A 509 5.21 -1.40 -7.22
C PRO A 509 4.40 -1.46 -5.92
N PRO A 510 4.45 -0.40 -5.09
CA PRO A 510 3.67 -0.39 -3.86
C PRO A 510 2.24 -0.73 -4.25
N GLY A 511 1.71 -1.81 -3.68
CA GLY A 511 0.28 -2.06 -3.64
C GLY A 511 -0.42 -0.98 -2.83
N GLY A 512 -0.38 0.28 -3.31
CA GLY A 512 -0.81 1.48 -2.62
C GLY A 512 -0.64 2.78 -3.40
N LEU A 513 0.38 2.97 -4.26
CA LEU A 513 0.50 4.23 -5.05
C LEU A 513 -0.04 4.13 -6.49
N ALA A 514 -0.29 2.92 -6.99
CA ALA A 514 -1.10 2.70 -8.20
C ALA A 514 -2.58 2.37 -7.89
N LEU A 515 -2.94 2.20 -6.60
CA LEU A 515 -4.28 1.73 -6.19
C LEU A 515 -5.29 2.85 -5.85
N ALA A 516 -4.96 4.12 -6.10
CA ALA A 516 -5.92 5.22 -5.90
C ALA A 516 -5.98 6.23 -7.05
N GLY A 517 -5.16 6.07 -8.11
CA GLY A 517 -5.01 7.09 -9.16
C GLY A 517 -5.66 6.78 -10.50
N GLY A 518 -6.11 5.55 -10.78
CA GLY A 518 -6.64 5.28 -12.12
C GLY A 518 -7.16 3.87 -12.33
N GLY A 519 -8.45 3.67 -12.07
CA GLY A 519 -9.21 2.77 -12.93
C GLY A 519 -10.21 1.80 -12.34
N ALA A 520 -10.39 1.75 -11.03
CA ALA A 520 -11.34 0.84 -10.39
C ALA A 520 -11.99 1.55 -9.20
N VAL A 521 -13.32 1.57 -9.16
CA VAL A 521 -14.17 2.28 -8.17
C VAL A 521 -14.32 3.78 -8.43
N GLY A 522 -15.02 4.11 -9.53
CA GLY A 522 -15.59 5.45 -9.65
C GLY A 522 -16.68 5.65 -8.60
N ALA A 523 -16.48 6.65 -7.72
CA ALA A 523 -17.44 7.29 -6.78
C ALA A 523 -16.82 7.67 -5.42
N LEU A 524 -15.60 7.25 -5.09
CA LEU A 524 -15.05 7.51 -3.75
C LEU A 524 -14.75 9.00 -3.56
N THR A 525 -15.09 9.55 -2.39
CA THR A 525 -14.61 10.88 -1.98
C THR A 525 -13.08 10.86 -1.88
N ALA A 526 -12.42 12.01 -2.03
CA ALA A 526 -10.97 12.11 -1.90
C ALA A 526 -10.47 11.52 -0.57
N GLU A 527 -11.23 11.74 0.51
CA GLU A 527 -10.97 11.18 1.84
C GLU A 527 -11.09 9.64 1.87
N ALA A 528 -12.11 9.08 1.21
CA ALA A 528 -12.25 7.63 1.10
C ALA A 528 -11.09 7.04 0.29
N ALA A 529 -10.79 7.56 -0.90
CA ALA A 529 -9.66 7.10 -1.71
C ALA A 529 -8.33 7.16 -0.93
N LEU A 530 -8.11 8.23 -0.17
CA LEU A 530 -6.91 8.40 0.65
C LEU A 530 -6.89 7.43 1.84
N SER A 531 -8.04 7.12 2.43
CA SER A 531 -8.15 6.09 3.48
C SER A 531 -7.84 4.69 2.96
N ALA A 532 -8.23 4.34 1.73
CA ALA A 532 -7.79 3.10 1.08
C ALA A 532 -6.30 3.13 0.80
N GLY A 533 -5.75 4.25 0.34
CA GLY A 533 -4.31 4.40 0.11
C GLY A 533 -3.48 4.22 1.39
N VAL A 534 -3.91 4.83 2.49
CA VAL A 534 -3.19 4.81 3.77
C VAL A 534 -3.40 3.48 4.51
N LEU A 535 -4.61 2.95 4.57
CA LEU A 535 -4.94 1.73 5.30
C LEU A 535 -4.90 0.47 4.42
N GLY A 536 -4.65 0.58 3.11
CA GLY A 536 -4.55 -0.53 2.16
C GLY A 536 -5.84 -1.37 2.07
N THR A 537 -5.68 -2.68 1.90
CA THR A 537 -6.79 -3.65 1.85
C THR A 537 -7.69 -3.60 3.09
N ALA A 538 -7.14 -3.25 4.25
CA ALA A 538 -7.90 -3.06 5.47
C ALA A 538 -8.80 -1.81 5.39
N GLY A 539 -8.29 -0.68 4.86
CA GLY A 539 -9.10 0.54 4.66
C GLY A 539 -10.25 0.35 3.70
N LEU A 540 -9.98 -0.44 2.67
CA LEU A 540 -10.92 -0.97 1.72
C LEU A 540 -12.07 -1.72 2.46
N VAL A 541 -11.75 -2.70 3.32
CA VAL A 541 -12.74 -3.38 4.19
C VAL A 541 -13.50 -2.38 5.09
N LEU A 542 -12.81 -1.41 5.70
CA LEU A 542 -13.42 -0.39 6.56
C LEU A 542 -14.42 0.49 5.80
N MET A 543 -14.20 0.77 4.51
CA MET A 543 -15.18 1.47 3.69
C MET A 543 -16.46 0.65 3.49
N GLY A 544 -16.34 -0.66 3.29
CA GLY A 544 -17.50 -1.55 3.17
C GLY A 544 -18.34 -1.58 4.45
N LEU A 545 -17.70 -1.50 5.61
CA LEU A 545 -18.39 -1.35 6.91
C LEU A 545 -19.02 0.04 7.06
N GLY A 546 -18.29 1.07 6.66
CA GLY A 546 -18.68 2.47 6.87
C GLY A 546 -20.02 2.84 6.24
N ALA A 547 -20.40 2.22 5.12
CA ALA A 547 -21.71 2.47 4.53
C ALA A 547 -22.67 1.28 4.60
N SER A 548 -22.29 0.17 5.26
CA SER A 548 -23.30 -0.79 5.76
C SER A 548 -24.00 -0.27 7.01
N ASN A 549 -23.40 0.68 7.75
CA ASN A 549 -23.95 1.24 8.99
C ASN A 549 -24.57 2.65 8.82
N GLY A 550 -24.58 3.22 7.61
CA GLY A 550 -25.39 4.38 7.29
C GLY A 550 -26.82 3.94 7.02
N SER A 551 -27.80 4.52 7.73
CA SER A 551 -29.23 4.27 7.52
C SER A 551 -29.60 4.20 6.03
N GLY A 552 -30.01 3.03 5.56
CA GLY A 552 -30.80 2.78 4.34
C GLY A 552 -30.51 3.67 3.13
N ARG A 553 -29.25 3.90 2.77
CA ARG A 553 -28.90 4.59 1.52
C ARG A 553 -27.96 3.72 0.69
N ASP A 554 -28.52 3.26 -0.43
CA ASP A 554 -27.84 2.58 -1.53
C ASP A 554 -26.46 3.17 -1.88
N TYR A 555 -25.49 2.29 -2.00
CA TYR A 555 -24.11 2.54 -2.42
C TYR A 555 -23.91 2.95 -3.89
N ASN A 556 -24.96 3.36 -4.60
CA ASN A 556 -24.84 3.96 -5.94
C ASN A 556 -24.61 5.50 -5.89
N ALA A 557 -24.15 6.03 -4.75
CA ALA A 557 -23.94 7.46 -4.53
C ALA A 557 -22.54 7.96 -4.93
N TRP A 558 -22.36 8.22 -6.23
CA TRP A 558 -21.37 9.15 -6.79
C TRP A 558 -21.60 10.61 -6.32
N PRO A 559 -20.62 11.52 -6.45
CA PRO A 559 -20.67 12.90 -5.92
C PRO A 559 -21.86 13.71 -6.45
N ARG A 560 -22.60 14.34 -5.52
CA ARG A 560 -23.90 14.99 -5.76
C ARG A 560 -23.85 16.44 -6.26
N ASN A 561 -22.70 17.11 -6.30
CA ASN A 561 -22.65 18.49 -6.84
C ASN A 561 -22.64 18.57 -8.37
N LYS A 562 -22.56 17.41 -9.06
CA LYS A 562 -22.73 17.31 -10.52
C LYS A 562 -23.87 16.39 -10.97
N ARG A 563 -24.76 15.98 -10.05
CA ARG A 563 -25.98 15.22 -10.38
C ARG A 563 -27.21 16.01 -9.94
N LYS A 564 -27.92 16.59 -10.91
CA LYS A 564 -29.33 16.98 -10.75
C LYS A 564 -30.06 15.80 -10.12
N GLY A 565 -30.51 15.93 -8.88
CA GLY A 565 -31.29 14.90 -8.21
C GLY A 565 -32.55 14.59 -9.01
N ARG A 566 -33.09 13.38 -8.86
CA ARG A 566 -34.47 13.07 -9.27
C ARG A 566 -35.36 14.04 -8.50
N GLN A 567 -35.88 15.05 -9.19
CA GLN A 567 -36.95 15.89 -8.68
C GLN A 567 -38.03 14.95 -8.14
N LYS A 568 -38.51 15.19 -6.92
CA LYS A 568 -39.76 14.55 -6.48
C LYS A 568 -40.77 14.85 -7.60
N PRO A 569 -41.42 13.82 -8.20
CA PRO A 569 -42.43 14.07 -9.21
C PRO A 569 -43.47 15.00 -8.59
N GLU A 570 -43.68 16.15 -9.21
CA GLU A 570 -44.67 17.13 -8.79
C GLU A 570 -46.08 16.53 -8.97
N HIS A 571 -46.24 15.72 -10.01
CA HIS A 571 -47.50 15.15 -10.44
C HIS A 571 -47.55 13.64 -10.18
N ARG A 572 -48.61 13.15 -9.51
CA ARG A 572 -48.85 11.76 -9.10
C ARG A 572 -50.24 11.32 -9.54
N ALA A 573 -50.44 10.02 -9.74
CA ALA A 573 -51.77 9.47 -10.04
C ALA A 573 -52.51 9.04 -8.76
N ASP A 574 -53.82 9.25 -8.70
CA ASP A 574 -54.72 8.67 -7.69
C ASP A 574 -55.91 7.97 -8.40
N VAL A 575 -55.65 6.80 -8.97
CA VAL A 575 -56.64 6.05 -9.78
C VAL A 575 -57.84 5.65 -8.92
N ARG A 576 -57.60 5.20 -7.68
CA ARG A 576 -58.68 4.82 -6.76
C ARG A 576 -59.50 6.03 -6.34
N GLY A 577 -58.84 7.14 -6.02
CA GLY A 577 -59.52 8.35 -5.59
C GLY A 577 -60.22 9.10 -6.71
N ASP A 578 -59.82 8.93 -7.97
CA ASP A 578 -60.43 9.61 -9.13
C ASP A 578 -61.57 8.82 -9.78
N GLU A 579 -61.71 7.53 -9.45
CA GLU A 579 -62.76 6.67 -9.98
C GLU A 579 -64.16 7.20 -9.62
N GLY A 580 -65.08 7.22 -10.58
CA GLY A 580 -66.46 7.65 -10.37
C GLY A 580 -66.66 9.16 -10.16
N LYS A 581 -65.60 9.95 -9.93
CA LYS A 581 -65.70 11.39 -9.73
C LYS A 581 -66.04 12.12 -11.04
N SER A 582 -66.95 13.09 -10.93
CA SER A 582 -67.35 13.95 -12.04
C SER A 582 -66.22 14.90 -12.42
N LEU A 583 -65.83 14.87 -13.69
CA LEU A 583 -64.79 15.70 -14.29
C LEU A 583 -65.44 16.79 -15.14
N GLY A 584 -66.07 17.78 -14.49
CA GLY A 584 -66.72 18.90 -15.17
C GLY A 584 -68.07 18.55 -15.81
N GLY A 585 -68.90 17.75 -15.13
CA GLY A 585 -70.32 17.56 -15.44
C GLY A 585 -70.66 16.63 -16.62
N LYS A 586 -69.74 16.39 -17.56
CA LYS A 586 -69.99 15.57 -18.77
C LYS A 586 -69.28 14.20 -18.82
N SER A 587 -68.36 13.92 -17.90
CA SER A 587 -67.58 12.67 -17.89
C SER A 587 -67.15 12.29 -16.48
N LYS A 588 -67.10 11.00 -16.16
CA LYS A 588 -66.56 10.48 -14.89
C LYS A 588 -65.26 9.68 -15.10
N GLY A 589 -64.38 9.68 -14.10
CA GLY A 589 -63.22 8.78 -14.07
C GLY A 589 -63.68 7.32 -14.13
N HIS A 590 -63.10 6.52 -15.01
CA HIS A 590 -63.58 5.16 -15.30
C HIS A 590 -62.45 4.17 -15.60
N THR A 591 -61.32 4.31 -14.93
CA THR A 591 -60.16 3.43 -15.12
C THR A 591 -60.44 2.03 -14.54
N ILE A 592 -60.98 1.98 -13.32
CA ILE A 592 -61.24 0.72 -12.62
C ILE A 592 -62.43 0.00 -13.29
N ASP A 593 -63.55 0.72 -13.44
CA ASP A 593 -64.79 0.22 -14.04
C ASP A 593 -64.56 -0.32 -15.46
N LYS A 594 -63.86 0.45 -16.31
CA LYS A 594 -63.69 0.05 -17.72
C LYS A 594 -62.39 -0.64 -18.05
N HIS A 595 -61.40 -0.75 -17.16
CA HIS A 595 -60.08 -1.33 -17.52
C HIS A 595 -59.45 -2.21 -16.43
N VAL A 596 -60.13 -2.46 -15.30
CA VAL A 596 -59.64 -3.38 -14.26
C VAL A 596 -60.63 -4.50 -13.97
N ASP A 597 -61.88 -4.15 -13.65
CA ASP A 597 -62.89 -5.08 -13.13
C ASP A 597 -63.52 -5.99 -14.21
N LYS A 598 -63.07 -5.88 -15.45
CA LYS A 598 -63.55 -6.71 -16.55
C LYS A 598 -62.84 -8.07 -16.58
N THR A 599 -63.54 -9.15 -16.87
CA THR A 599 -62.91 -10.46 -17.14
C THR A 599 -62.51 -10.60 -18.61
N ILE A 600 -61.75 -11.65 -18.97
CA ILE A 600 -61.47 -12.00 -20.37
C ILE A 600 -62.77 -12.26 -21.15
N SER A 601 -63.77 -12.90 -20.53
CA SER A 601 -65.11 -13.06 -21.12
C SER A 601 -65.81 -11.71 -21.30
N GLY A 602 -65.62 -10.77 -20.38
CA GLY A 602 -66.08 -9.38 -20.49
C GLY A 602 -65.49 -8.63 -21.70
N MET A 603 -64.19 -8.79 -21.97
CA MET A 603 -63.54 -8.19 -23.14
C MET A 603 -64.14 -8.71 -24.45
N ARG A 604 -64.37 -10.02 -24.55
CA ARG A 604 -65.00 -10.67 -25.72
C ARG A 604 -66.45 -10.22 -25.90
N ARG A 605 -67.21 -10.12 -24.82
CA ARG A 605 -68.59 -9.60 -24.84
C ARG A 605 -68.65 -8.15 -25.36
N ARG A 606 -67.75 -7.29 -24.89
CA ARG A 606 -67.68 -5.88 -25.32
C ARG A 606 -67.39 -5.72 -26.82
N LEU A 607 -66.50 -6.54 -27.37
CA LEU A 607 -66.20 -6.56 -28.82
C LEU A 607 -67.38 -7.08 -29.66
N ARG A 608 -68.22 -7.96 -29.09
CA ARG A 608 -69.45 -8.45 -29.73
C ARG A 608 -70.56 -7.41 -29.74
N GLU A 609 -70.75 -6.73 -28.62
CA GLU A 609 -71.83 -5.73 -28.42
C GLU A 609 -71.55 -4.39 -29.11
N ASN A 610 -70.28 -4.05 -29.35
CA ASN A 610 -69.89 -2.79 -29.99
C ASN A 610 -69.12 -3.07 -31.29
N PRO A 611 -69.80 -3.12 -32.46
CA PRO A 611 -69.16 -3.44 -33.74
C PRO A 611 -68.03 -2.49 -34.14
N GLU A 612 -68.08 -1.23 -33.70
CA GLU A 612 -67.10 -0.20 -34.02
C GLU A 612 -65.81 -0.26 -33.17
N LEU A 613 -65.77 -1.09 -32.11
CA LEU A 613 -64.60 -1.16 -31.23
C LEU A 613 -63.49 -2.01 -31.86
N GLU A 614 -62.32 -1.43 -32.13
CA GLU A 614 -61.21 -2.15 -32.77
C GLU A 614 -60.45 -3.08 -31.82
N ALA A 615 -60.36 -2.73 -30.53
CA ALA A 615 -59.67 -3.54 -29.52
C ALA A 615 -60.13 -3.19 -28.10
N ASP A 616 -59.93 -4.12 -27.16
CA ASP A 616 -60.15 -3.91 -25.73
C ASP A 616 -58.89 -4.29 -24.91
N SER A 617 -58.70 -3.67 -23.75
CA SER A 617 -57.58 -3.96 -22.86
C SER A 617 -57.94 -3.84 -21.39
N ARG A 618 -57.19 -4.56 -20.54
CA ARG A 618 -57.34 -4.53 -19.08
C ARG A 618 -56.00 -4.64 -18.35
N TYR A 619 -55.92 -4.01 -17.20
CA TYR A 619 -54.90 -4.31 -16.19
C TYR A 619 -55.16 -5.67 -15.54
N VAL A 620 -54.13 -6.18 -14.89
CA VAL A 620 -54.19 -7.42 -14.10
C VAL A 620 -55.11 -7.23 -12.88
N ASP A 621 -54.90 -6.13 -12.15
CA ASP A 621 -55.64 -5.76 -10.95
C ASP A 621 -55.58 -4.23 -10.71
N VAL A 622 -56.24 -3.77 -9.64
CA VAL A 622 -56.32 -2.34 -9.29
C VAL A 622 -54.94 -1.78 -8.91
N ASP A 623 -54.06 -2.59 -8.32
CA ASP A 623 -52.74 -2.16 -7.88
C ASP A 623 -51.79 -1.97 -9.06
N ALA A 624 -51.87 -2.84 -10.07
CA ALA A 624 -51.22 -2.68 -11.35
C ALA A 624 -51.69 -1.40 -12.05
N ALA A 625 -53.00 -1.15 -12.08
CA ALA A 625 -53.55 0.07 -12.67
C ALA A 625 -53.02 1.34 -11.98
N GLN A 626 -53.00 1.35 -10.64
CA GLN A 626 -52.46 2.46 -9.85
C GLN A 626 -50.95 2.64 -10.09
N SER A 627 -50.19 1.55 -10.01
CA SER A 627 -48.72 1.54 -10.15
C SER A 627 -48.27 2.01 -11.53
N PHE A 628 -48.84 1.45 -12.61
CA PHE A 628 -48.45 1.83 -13.98
C PHE A 628 -48.92 3.22 -14.38
N THR A 629 -50.08 3.67 -13.87
CA THR A 629 -50.54 5.03 -14.08
C THR A 629 -49.62 6.04 -13.38
N ASP A 630 -49.26 5.80 -12.10
CA ASP A 630 -48.31 6.67 -11.39
C ASP A 630 -46.94 6.66 -12.06
N LYS A 631 -46.40 5.48 -12.38
CA LYS A 631 -45.13 5.35 -13.10
C LYS A 631 -45.15 6.14 -14.40
N THR A 632 -46.24 6.11 -15.17
CA THR A 632 -46.39 6.87 -16.42
C THR A 632 -46.33 8.38 -16.18
N LEU A 633 -46.98 8.89 -15.14
CA LEU A 633 -46.95 10.31 -14.79
C LEU A 633 -45.54 10.72 -14.34
N THR A 634 -44.85 9.89 -13.56
CA THR A 634 -43.52 10.21 -13.00
C THR A 634 -42.37 10.21 -14.03
N ILE A 635 -42.60 9.79 -15.27
CA ILE A 635 -41.59 9.90 -16.35
C ILE A 635 -41.30 11.38 -16.61
N ILE A 636 -40.01 11.76 -16.65
CA ILE A 636 -39.54 13.15 -16.80
C ILE A 636 -40.22 13.89 -17.97
N ARG A 637 -40.39 13.22 -19.11
CA ARG A 637 -41.05 13.82 -20.30
C ARG A 637 -42.53 14.12 -20.05
N ASN A 638 -43.20 13.27 -19.27
CA ASN A 638 -44.63 13.40 -18.97
C ASN A 638 -44.85 14.44 -17.86
N GLN A 639 -43.98 14.49 -16.84
CA GLN A 639 -43.98 15.58 -15.84
C GLN A 639 -43.91 16.95 -16.52
N ARG A 640 -42.98 17.15 -17.48
CA ARG A 640 -42.88 18.41 -18.23
C ARG A 640 -44.15 18.73 -19.04
N LYS A 641 -44.76 17.73 -19.67
CA LYS A 641 -46.02 17.90 -20.41
C LYS A 641 -47.15 18.32 -19.47
N ILE A 642 -47.24 17.72 -18.28
CA ILE A 642 -48.26 18.05 -17.28
C ILE A 642 -48.02 19.47 -16.76
N SER A 643 -46.81 19.82 -16.30
CA SER A 643 -46.52 21.16 -15.79
C SER A 643 -46.76 22.25 -16.86
N ALA A 644 -46.40 21.99 -18.13
CA ALA A 644 -46.67 22.93 -19.22
C ALA A 644 -48.17 23.07 -19.52
N TRP A 645 -48.91 21.96 -19.52
CA TRP A 645 -50.36 21.97 -19.72
C TRP A 645 -51.09 22.70 -18.58
N MET A 646 -50.65 22.53 -17.34
CA MET A 646 -51.15 23.26 -16.18
C MET A 646 -50.83 24.75 -16.25
N ALA A 647 -49.60 25.12 -16.58
CA ALA A 647 -49.17 26.51 -16.71
C ALA A 647 -49.94 27.28 -17.80
N ASN A 648 -50.35 26.60 -18.87
CA ASN A 648 -51.12 27.19 -19.97
C ASN A 648 -52.65 27.23 -19.71
N GLY A 649 -53.09 27.07 -18.46
CA GLY A 649 -54.50 27.15 -18.07
C GLY A 649 -55.33 25.89 -18.38
N ALA A 650 -54.68 24.72 -18.43
CA ALA A 650 -55.25 23.37 -18.52
C ALA A 650 -56.66 23.28 -19.14
N LYS A 651 -56.73 23.27 -20.48
CA LYS A 651 -57.99 23.06 -21.23
C LYS A 651 -57.96 21.69 -21.92
N GLY A 652 -59.12 21.03 -22.00
CA GLY A 652 -59.28 19.73 -22.67
C GLY A 652 -58.67 18.54 -21.92
N THR A 653 -58.30 17.48 -22.67
CA THR A 653 -57.67 16.27 -22.12
C THR A 653 -56.21 16.16 -22.52
N LEU A 654 -55.33 15.75 -21.60
CA LEU A 654 -53.92 15.49 -21.88
C LEU A 654 -53.67 13.98 -22.00
N ARG A 655 -53.10 13.54 -23.13
CA ARG A 655 -52.73 12.14 -23.37
C ARG A 655 -51.24 11.91 -23.11
N LEU A 656 -50.94 10.90 -22.28
CA LEU A 656 -49.59 10.52 -21.87
C LEU A 656 -49.37 9.05 -22.14
N GLU A 657 -48.16 8.69 -22.57
CA GLU A 657 -47.83 7.30 -22.87
C GLU A 657 -46.48 6.89 -22.27
N ALA A 658 -46.37 5.61 -21.92
CA ALA A 658 -45.17 4.98 -21.39
C ALA A 658 -45.05 3.53 -21.89
N ARG A 659 -43.81 3.06 -22.01
CA ARG A 659 -43.47 1.66 -22.23
C ARG A 659 -42.71 1.14 -21.02
N PHE A 660 -43.03 -0.07 -20.59
CA PHE A 660 -42.44 -0.76 -19.45
C PHE A 660 -41.79 -2.06 -19.89
N ASP A 661 -40.85 -2.57 -19.09
CA ASP A 661 -40.16 -3.83 -19.36
C ASP A 661 -40.93 -5.04 -18.81
N GLU A 662 -41.93 -4.79 -17.96
CA GLU A 662 -42.83 -5.78 -17.37
C GLU A 662 -44.21 -5.75 -18.06
N PRO A 663 -44.94 -6.89 -18.11
CA PRO A 663 -46.30 -6.91 -18.66
C PRO A 663 -47.23 -5.99 -17.87
N THR A 664 -47.88 -5.05 -18.57
CA THR A 664 -48.78 -4.05 -17.97
C THR A 664 -50.21 -4.55 -17.89
N GLY A 665 -50.59 -5.47 -18.78
CA GLY A 665 -51.90 -6.08 -18.80
C GLY A 665 -52.18 -6.88 -20.07
N LEU A 666 -53.45 -7.16 -20.29
CA LEU A 666 -53.94 -7.96 -21.42
C LEU A 666 -54.59 -7.07 -22.47
N HIS A 667 -54.42 -7.45 -23.74
CA HIS A 667 -55.00 -6.80 -24.90
C HIS A 667 -55.66 -7.83 -25.83
N LEU A 668 -56.80 -7.46 -26.41
CA LEU A 668 -57.53 -8.26 -27.38
C LEU A 668 -57.98 -7.39 -28.54
N THR A 669 -57.50 -7.70 -29.75
CA THR A 669 -57.95 -7.01 -30.97
C THR A 669 -59.22 -7.66 -31.52
N ARG A 670 -59.98 -6.93 -32.35
CA ARG A 670 -61.11 -7.48 -33.11
C ARG A 670 -60.67 -8.62 -34.03
N TYR A 671 -59.48 -8.52 -34.61
CA TYR A 671 -58.88 -9.59 -35.40
C TYR A 671 -58.69 -10.86 -34.55
N ASP A 672 -58.07 -10.75 -33.37
CA ASP A 672 -57.87 -11.89 -32.48
C ASP A 672 -59.19 -12.49 -32.01
N PHE A 673 -60.19 -11.66 -31.71
CA PHE A 673 -61.53 -12.10 -31.33
C PHE A 673 -62.24 -12.88 -32.44
N THR A 674 -62.23 -12.37 -33.68
CA THR A 674 -62.89 -13.00 -34.84
C THR A 674 -62.23 -14.31 -35.26
N HIS A 675 -60.91 -14.46 -35.02
CA HIS A 675 -60.14 -15.65 -35.34
C HIS A 675 -59.92 -16.59 -34.13
N GLY A 676 -60.63 -16.38 -33.03
CA GLY A 676 -60.58 -17.25 -31.85
C GLY A 676 -59.24 -17.24 -31.09
N ARG A 677 -58.37 -16.26 -31.31
CA ARG A 677 -57.05 -16.15 -30.68
C ARG A 677 -57.15 -15.71 -29.20
N PRO A 678 -56.18 -16.11 -28.35
CA PRO A 678 -56.14 -15.69 -26.95
C PRO A 678 -55.74 -14.22 -26.81
N THR A 679 -56.00 -13.64 -25.64
CA THR A 679 -55.53 -12.29 -25.27
C THR A 679 -54.01 -12.25 -25.18
N GLN A 680 -53.39 -11.15 -25.61
CA GLN A 680 -51.95 -10.98 -25.61
C GLN A 680 -51.49 -10.10 -24.43
N TRP A 681 -50.32 -10.40 -23.88
CA TRP A 681 -49.66 -9.54 -22.91
C TRP A 681 -49.05 -8.33 -23.61
N VAL A 682 -49.28 -7.14 -23.06
CA VAL A 682 -48.74 -5.89 -23.57
C VAL A 682 -47.93 -5.16 -22.50
N ASN A 683 -47.11 -4.20 -22.91
CA ASN A 683 -46.17 -3.51 -22.02
C ASN A 683 -46.21 -1.98 -22.10
N ARG A 684 -47.11 -1.39 -22.91
CA ARG A 684 -47.33 0.06 -22.93
C ARG A 684 -48.59 0.42 -22.18
N VAL A 685 -48.65 1.66 -21.73
CA VAL A 685 -49.79 2.25 -21.04
C VAL A 685 -50.07 3.64 -21.60
N ARG A 686 -51.35 3.93 -21.79
CA ARG A 686 -51.85 5.25 -22.12
C ARG A 686 -52.67 5.78 -20.94
N VAL A 687 -52.36 6.99 -20.51
CA VAL A 687 -53.07 7.72 -19.46
C VAL A 687 -53.68 8.98 -20.04
N VAL A 688 -54.94 9.25 -19.72
CA VAL A 688 -55.65 10.47 -20.12
C VAL A 688 -56.01 11.27 -18.88
N LEU A 689 -55.46 12.48 -18.77
CA LEU A 689 -55.76 13.41 -17.69
C LEU A 689 -56.79 14.45 -18.15
N LYS A 690 -57.63 14.92 -17.23
CA LYS A 690 -58.57 16.01 -17.46
C LYS A 690 -58.46 17.04 -16.35
N ALA A 691 -58.50 18.32 -16.74
CA ALA A 691 -58.34 19.43 -15.81
C ALA A 691 -59.53 19.46 -14.85
N ASP A 692 -59.24 19.62 -13.57
CA ASP A 692 -60.22 19.72 -12.50
C ASP A 692 -59.68 20.63 -11.39
N PRO A 693 -60.08 21.92 -11.38
CA PRO A 693 -59.65 22.86 -10.35
C PRO A 693 -60.05 22.46 -8.93
N SER A 694 -61.03 21.56 -8.76
CA SER A 694 -61.47 21.07 -7.45
C SER A 694 -60.57 19.95 -6.89
N SER A 695 -59.67 19.41 -7.71
CA SER A 695 -58.70 18.38 -7.29
C SER A 695 -57.46 19.03 -6.67
N PRO A 696 -56.87 18.48 -5.58
CA PRO A 696 -55.61 18.97 -5.02
C PRO A 696 -54.44 19.02 -6.03
N SER A 697 -54.49 18.18 -7.06
CA SER A 697 -53.48 18.14 -8.14
C SER A 697 -53.83 19.05 -9.33
N GLY A 698 -54.99 19.70 -9.33
CA GLY A 698 -55.51 20.51 -10.46
C GLY A 698 -55.99 19.70 -11.67
N TYR A 699 -55.89 18.37 -11.62
CA TYR A 699 -56.40 17.43 -12.61
C TYR A 699 -56.84 16.13 -11.93
N ARG A 700 -57.54 15.28 -12.70
CA ARG A 700 -57.79 13.87 -12.35
C ARG A 700 -57.48 12.95 -13.52
N VAL A 701 -57.27 11.67 -13.21
CA VAL A 701 -57.17 10.60 -14.21
C VAL A 701 -58.57 10.30 -14.75
N LEU A 702 -58.82 10.63 -16.03
CA LEU A 702 -60.08 10.32 -16.69
C LEU A 702 -60.17 8.82 -17.03
N THR A 703 -59.11 8.29 -17.64
CA THR A 703 -58.97 6.86 -17.94
C THR A 703 -57.49 6.50 -18.13
N SER A 704 -57.16 5.24 -17.87
CA SER A 704 -55.83 4.66 -18.08
C SER A 704 -55.99 3.22 -18.56
N PHE A 705 -55.21 2.79 -19.54
CA PHE A 705 -55.30 1.41 -20.04
C PHE A 705 -54.02 0.90 -20.73
N PRO A 706 -53.77 -0.42 -20.71
CA PRO A 706 -52.68 -1.04 -21.45
C PRO A 706 -52.87 -1.00 -22.96
N GLN A 707 -51.77 -0.93 -23.72
CA GLN A 707 -51.75 -0.98 -25.19
C GLN A 707 -50.47 -1.69 -25.70
N PRO A 708 -50.46 -2.24 -26.94
CA PRO A 708 -49.30 -2.92 -27.52
C PRO A 708 -48.10 -1.98 -27.82
#